data_AF-A0A6A6U1P6-F1
#
_entry.id   AF-A0A6A6U1P6-F1
#
_cell.length_a   1.000
_cell.length_b   1.000
_cell.length_c   1.000
_cell.angle_alpha   90.00
_cell.angle_beta   90.00
_cell.angle_gamma   90.00
#
_symmetry.space_group_name_H-M   'P 1'
#
loop_
_entity.id
_entity.type
_entity.pdbx_description
1 polymer ?
#
loop_
_entity_poly.entity_id
_entity_poly.type
_entity_poly.pdbx_seq_one_letter_code
_entity_poly.pdbx_strand_id
1 'polypeptide(L)'
;MASIVLDEVEKTFRTLLLDVVKFIEETPNIESSNVSLPEKLAKAPLTIRWTGGWVRDKLIHVPSKDIDVAINKMTGYQFAMCIKNFLELPHVSEKYGKKPLKLHKIEANPDKSKHLETTTIRLFDLDIDFVNLRKETYTEESRNPQVEFGTPEEDALRRDATINAMFYNIHTSSVEDFTNRGLEDLKNGIIRTPLDPRTTFLDDPLRVLRLIRFATRYGYEIDEDSRKSMASKDIKKALMAKITRERVWTELEKMLRGPDPKAALKYVHDLGLYEVVFVDPSNPDFYHPDLVNWSTVYSLVDEIIHETSISTQTIKAIAVHDKESEFIAWMIASLVPWTDAPEAPPLKSGRAAPPMIATVAKEGLKTTSKLWDLYTLSVQHMEAIRTFKSKSSLARDSLGMAIRKWGPTWTQQVLFSMVHEVMEEPDKKMGILKAYSEFLNKCKAMNLLEAYSFKPLLDGKQLAAALSTKPGVWMKTALDVVMAWQLRNPENTDKDAVLEQVRTWKETYQPEPEPPKKKQKKQGELTSDLTTHFLRLTLRPLFSQTPRPHDLTEAGRRNINASVLRKDISGVFDEDIRPWKTKDSWALDLLLWVCKSLDHECVEREWGVLIPPVLTVLDDTDVEIKTRGCQLLQNLLLNTPSDLLKRTGLVPVFEESLLSCTSYLPTLTPEKESITILNAAFPALIALADAAYPISPEQTHSPPKVKFLLKVLRQAFFAGYKHAGENIRVAETLLINLVPLLRALGIDSVIHLKDLVPILSDLLDDPFGPASPALMTAGLKASAELIQVARPRIGYYRGSILKGLTGLWLRLDEDKGLEQSETDSLRERLRDVFAALDDAVKSENEWNKDWAKERKSLTDADERLSKLFAS
;
A
#
# COMPACT_ATOMS: atom_id res chain seq x y z
N MET A 1 -14.70 -47.55 -9.22
CA MET A 1 -14.42 -46.56 -8.16
C MET A 1 -13.04 -46.00 -8.43
N ALA A 2 -12.91 -44.69 -8.69
CA ALA A 2 -11.61 -44.07 -8.84
C ALA A 2 -10.93 -44.03 -7.47
N SER A 3 -9.98 -44.92 -7.23
CA SER A 3 -9.25 -44.99 -5.96
C SER A 3 -8.04 -44.07 -6.02
N ILE A 4 -7.97 -43.11 -5.09
CA ILE A 4 -6.78 -42.27 -4.92
C ILE A 4 -5.64 -43.14 -4.35
N VAL A 5 -4.48 -43.09 -4.99
CA VAL A 5 -3.25 -43.72 -4.50
C VAL A 5 -2.37 -42.66 -3.86
N LEU A 6 -2.07 -42.84 -2.58
CA LEU A 6 -1.17 -41.97 -1.82
C LEU A 6 0.29 -42.35 -2.08
N ASP A 7 1.17 -41.37 -2.23
CA ASP A 7 2.62 -41.61 -2.20
C ASP A 7 3.13 -41.87 -0.76
N GLU A 8 4.40 -42.23 -0.60
CA GLU A 8 4.97 -42.56 0.72
C GLU A 8 4.95 -41.37 1.70
N VAL A 9 5.12 -40.14 1.20
CA VAL A 9 5.07 -38.93 2.02
C VAL A 9 3.64 -38.69 2.49
N GLU A 10 2.67 -38.82 1.59
CA GLU A 10 1.24 -38.68 1.87
C GLU A 10 0.72 -39.78 2.79
N LYS A 11 1.17 -41.03 2.64
CA LYS A 11 0.86 -42.13 3.57
C LYS A 11 1.38 -41.81 4.98
N THR A 12 2.60 -41.31 5.07
CA THR A 12 3.21 -40.90 6.35
C THR A 12 2.43 -39.75 6.97
N PHE A 13 2.09 -38.73 6.18
CA PHE A 13 1.33 -37.58 6.62
C PHE A 13 -0.09 -37.96 7.06
N ARG A 14 -0.79 -38.82 6.31
CA ARG A 14 -2.07 -39.40 6.72
C ARG A 14 -1.96 -40.13 8.06
N THR A 15 -0.93 -40.95 8.23
CA THR A 15 -0.72 -41.70 9.48
C THR A 15 -0.50 -40.77 10.67
N LEU A 16 0.30 -39.71 10.47
CA LEU A 16 0.48 -38.66 11.48
C LEU A 16 -0.85 -38.00 11.86
N LEU A 17 -1.66 -37.60 10.88
CA LEU A 17 -2.95 -36.96 11.16
C LEU A 17 -3.89 -37.88 11.94
N LEU A 18 -3.93 -39.18 11.62
CA LEU A 18 -4.74 -40.16 12.35
C LEU A 18 -4.24 -40.39 13.78
N ASP A 19 -2.93 -40.41 14.00
CA ASP A 19 -2.35 -40.51 15.34
C ASP A 19 -2.64 -39.25 16.18
N VAL A 20 -2.57 -38.06 15.58
CA VAL A 20 -2.94 -36.79 16.23
C VAL A 20 -4.43 -36.79 16.61
N VAL A 21 -5.30 -37.31 15.74
CA VAL A 21 -6.74 -37.44 16.06
C VAL A 21 -6.94 -38.31 17.32
N LYS A 22 -6.26 -39.45 17.42
CA LYS A 22 -6.34 -40.32 18.62
C LYS A 22 -5.84 -39.60 19.86
N PHE A 23 -4.69 -38.93 19.76
CA PHE A 23 -4.11 -38.15 20.86
C PHE A 23 -5.08 -37.08 21.40
N ILE A 24 -5.79 -36.39 20.50
CA ILE A 24 -6.80 -35.38 20.87
C ILE A 24 -7.99 -36.04 21.57
N GLU A 25 -8.48 -37.18 21.08
CA GLU A 25 -9.62 -37.88 21.68
C GLU A 25 -9.30 -38.50 23.04
N GLU A 26 -8.03 -38.85 23.29
CA GLU A 26 -7.53 -39.37 24.57
C GLU A 26 -7.20 -38.27 25.59
N THR A 27 -7.13 -36.99 25.20
CA THR A 27 -6.72 -35.86 26.05
C THR A 27 -7.88 -34.86 26.27
N PRO A 28 -8.65 -34.91 27.38
CA PRO A 28 -9.95 -34.24 27.48
C PRO A 28 -9.95 -32.72 27.80
N ASN A 29 -8.85 -31.98 27.67
CA ASN A 29 -8.80 -30.56 28.09
C ASN A 29 -7.91 -29.70 27.18
N ILE A 30 -8.32 -29.52 25.93
CA ILE A 30 -7.71 -28.51 25.04
C ILE A 30 -8.50 -27.21 25.23
N GLU A 31 -7.79 -26.12 25.56
CA GLU A 31 -8.35 -24.81 25.90
C GLU A 31 -9.55 -24.40 25.02
N SER A 32 -10.64 -24.01 25.68
CA SER A 32 -11.88 -23.61 25.04
C SER A 32 -11.69 -22.35 24.20
N SER A 33 -11.92 -22.43 22.88
CA SER A 33 -12.00 -21.25 22.01
C SER A 33 -13.21 -20.39 22.36
N ASN A 34 -13.10 -19.08 22.15
CA ASN A 34 -14.22 -18.13 22.19
C ASN A 34 -15.26 -18.33 21.05
N VAL A 35 -15.18 -19.41 20.27
CA VAL A 35 -16.06 -19.68 19.12
C VAL A 35 -17.09 -20.76 19.48
N SER A 36 -18.37 -20.44 19.33
CA SER A 36 -19.49 -21.34 19.63
C SER A 36 -19.59 -22.45 18.57
N LEU A 37 -19.53 -23.70 19.00
CA LEU A 37 -19.73 -24.89 18.16
C LEU A 37 -21.20 -25.33 18.22
N PRO A 38 -21.85 -25.66 17.09
CA PRO A 38 -23.18 -26.27 17.09
C PRO A 38 -23.20 -27.59 17.87
N GLU A 39 -24.22 -27.83 18.70
CA GLU A 39 -24.31 -29.02 19.57
C GLU A 39 -24.16 -30.35 18.83
N LYS A 40 -24.66 -30.43 17.59
CA LYS A 40 -24.53 -31.63 16.74
C LYS A 40 -23.07 -31.92 16.37
N LEU A 41 -22.28 -30.88 16.09
CA LEU A 41 -20.87 -31.00 15.75
C LEU A 41 -20.01 -31.28 16.99
N ALA A 42 -20.39 -30.72 18.14
CA ALA A 42 -19.72 -30.99 19.42
C ALA A 42 -19.82 -32.47 19.83
N LYS A 43 -20.92 -33.15 19.48
CA LYS A 43 -21.14 -34.59 19.78
C LYS A 43 -20.58 -35.53 18.70
N ALA A 44 -20.09 -35.01 17.57
CA ALA A 44 -19.59 -35.83 16.46
C ALA A 44 -18.11 -36.22 16.66
N PRO A 45 -17.67 -37.38 16.15
CA PRO A 45 -16.25 -37.78 16.20
C PRO A 45 -15.36 -36.82 15.39
N LEU A 46 -14.07 -36.71 15.74
CA LEU A 46 -13.13 -35.87 14.98
C LEU A 46 -12.93 -36.49 13.60
N THR A 47 -13.40 -35.82 12.55
CA THR A 47 -13.21 -36.29 11.18
C THR A 47 -12.36 -35.30 10.41
N ILE A 48 -11.34 -35.84 9.75
CA ILE A 48 -10.38 -35.09 8.96
C ILE A 48 -10.54 -35.51 7.51
N ARG A 49 -10.53 -34.53 6.61
CA ARG A 49 -10.63 -34.74 5.17
C ARG A 49 -9.57 -33.92 4.46
N TRP A 50 -9.04 -34.45 3.36
CA TRP A 50 -8.34 -33.61 2.39
C TRP A 50 -9.36 -33.11 1.36
N THR A 51 -9.27 -31.87 0.94
CA THR A 51 -10.29 -31.25 0.08
C THR A 51 -9.67 -30.36 -0.99
N GLY A 52 -10.51 -29.76 -1.84
CA GLY A 52 -10.10 -28.76 -2.81
C GLY A 52 -9.36 -29.34 -4.00
N GLY A 53 -8.36 -28.60 -4.48
CA GLY A 53 -7.63 -28.92 -5.71
C GLY A 53 -6.89 -30.26 -5.65
N TRP A 54 -6.41 -30.65 -4.46
CA TRP A 54 -5.65 -31.88 -4.28
C TRP A 54 -6.46 -33.13 -4.68
N VAL A 55 -7.72 -33.22 -4.28
CA VAL A 55 -8.57 -34.40 -4.56
C VAL A 55 -8.78 -34.56 -6.06
N ARG A 56 -9.13 -33.46 -6.74
CA ARG A 56 -9.26 -33.40 -8.20
C ARG A 56 -7.97 -33.81 -8.89
N ASP A 57 -6.86 -33.16 -8.54
CA ASP A 57 -5.57 -33.36 -9.20
C ASP A 57 -5.08 -34.81 -9.06
N LYS A 58 -5.28 -35.43 -7.88
CA LYS A 58 -4.99 -36.85 -7.68
C LYS A 58 -5.84 -37.78 -8.51
N LEU A 59 -7.13 -37.47 -8.68
CA LEU A 59 -8.04 -38.27 -9.50
C LEU A 59 -7.71 -38.20 -11.00
N ILE A 60 -7.10 -37.11 -11.47
CA ILE A 60 -6.61 -36.96 -12.85
C ILE A 60 -5.10 -37.26 -13.00
N HIS A 61 -4.48 -37.85 -11.97
CA HIS A 61 -3.07 -38.24 -11.95
C HIS A 61 -2.07 -37.08 -12.15
N VAL A 62 -2.44 -35.88 -11.68
CA VAL A 62 -1.57 -34.70 -11.63
C VAL A 62 -0.96 -34.58 -10.23
N PRO A 63 0.36 -34.34 -10.10
CA PRO A 63 0.98 -34.14 -8.81
C PRO A 63 0.48 -32.84 -8.15
N SER A 64 0.11 -32.92 -6.87
CA SER A 64 -0.22 -31.77 -6.04
C SER A 64 0.59 -31.81 -4.75
N LYS A 65 1.13 -30.67 -4.33
CA LYS A 65 1.87 -30.48 -3.07
C LYS A 65 1.10 -29.64 -2.05
N ASP A 66 0.04 -28.99 -2.50
CA ASP A 66 -0.84 -28.14 -1.69
C ASP A 66 -2.00 -29.02 -1.20
N ILE A 67 -2.11 -29.21 0.12
CA ILE A 67 -3.16 -30.03 0.75
C ILE A 67 -4.01 -29.17 1.69
N ASP A 68 -5.28 -29.00 1.33
CA ASP A 68 -6.28 -28.41 2.22
C ASP A 68 -6.82 -29.49 3.17
N VAL A 69 -6.55 -29.36 4.47
CA VAL A 69 -7.02 -30.27 5.53
C VAL A 69 -8.25 -29.68 6.19
N ALA A 70 -9.42 -30.22 5.84
CA ALA A 70 -10.71 -29.83 6.39
C ALA A 70 -11.04 -30.55 7.72
N ILE A 71 -11.38 -29.75 8.73
CA ILE A 71 -11.65 -30.19 10.11
C ILE A 71 -13.09 -29.84 10.51
N ASN A 72 -13.79 -30.78 11.16
CA ASN A 72 -15.21 -30.66 11.50
C ASN A 72 -15.55 -30.02 12.87
N LYS A 73 -14.70 -30.18 13.89
CA LYS A 73 -15.06 -29.86 15.29
C LYS A 73 -14.15 -28.88 16.03
N MET A 74 -13.11 -28.36 15.40
CA MET A 74 -12.16 -27.40 16.01
C MET A 74 -11.51 -26.53 14.95
N THR A 75 -10.95 -25.38 15.34
CA THR A 75 -10.29 -24.46 14.38
C THR A 75 -9.03 -25.07 13.77
N GLY A 76 -8.67 -24.62 12.56
CA GLY A 76 -7.42 -25.04 11.92
C GLY A 76 -6.18 -24.76 12.79
N TYR A 77 -6.20 -23.63 13.51
CA TYR A 77 -5.16 -23.26 14.46
C TYR A 77 -5.07 -24.19 15.67
N GLN A 78 -6.20 -24.54 16.29
CA GLN A 78 -6.23 -25.49 17.41
C GLN A 78 -5.65 -26.85 17.01
N PHE A 79 -6.05 -27.35 15.84
CA PHE A 79 -5.54 -28.62 15.33
C PHE A 79 -4.04 -28.54 15.04
N ALA A 80 -3.56 -27.45 14.44
CA ALA A 80 -2.14 -27.21 14.21
C ALA A 80 -1.31 -27.19 15.52
N MET A 81 -1.84 -26.59 16.58
CA MET A 81 -1.22 -26.62 17.90
C MET A 81 -1.18 -28.03 18.49
N CYS A 82 -2.23 -28.82 18.31
CA CYS A 82 -2.23 -30.23 18.73
C CYS A 82 -1.19 -31.05 17.99
N ILE A 83 -1.01 -30.84 16.68
CA ILE A 83 0.07 -31.47 15.90
C ILE A 83 1.43 -31.12 16.48
N LYS A 84 1.68 -29.85 16.80
CA LYS A 84 2.94 -29.41 17.41
C LYS A 84 3.19 -30.11 18.74
N ASN A 85 2.21 -30.10 19.64
CA ASN A 85 2.34 -30.74 20.95
C ASN A 85 2.57 -32.26 20.82
N PHE A 86 1.87 -32.91 19.89
CA PHE A 86 2.03 -34.34 19.63
C PHE A 86 3.45 -34.67 19.13
N LEU A 87 4.01 -33.86 18.25
CA LEU A 87 5.36 -34.07 17.71
C LEU A 87 6.50 -33.74 18.68
N GLU A 88 6.21 -32.97 19.74
CA GLU A 88 7.16 -32.71 20.84
C GLU A 88 7.28 -33.89 21.83
N LEU A 89 6.37 -34.88 21.77
CA LEU A 89 6.44 -36.07 22.62
C LEU A 89 7.66 -36.95 22.24
N PRO A 90 8.49 -37.38 23.22
CA PRO A 90 9.74 -38.09 22.94
C PRO A 90 9.57 -39.34 22.04
N HIS A 91 8.57 -40.17 22.34
CA HIS A 91 8.27 -41.41 21.60
C HIS A 91 7.72 -41.17 20.18
N VAL A 92 7.11 -40.01 19.93
CA VAL A 92 6.58 -39.62 18.61
C VAL A 92 7.70 -39.05 17.74
N SER A 93 8.60 -38.27 18.35
CA SER A 93 9.74 -37.66 17.67
C SER A 93 10.69 -38.69 17.04
N GLU A 94 10.78 -39.89 17.64
CA GLU A 94 11.52 -41.04 17.09
C GLU A 94 10.82 -41.71 15.91
N LYS A 95 9.47 -41.74 15.91
CA LYS A 95 8.66 -42.37 14.86
C LYS A 95 8.61 -41.55 13.57
N TYR A 96 8.52 -40.21 13.68
CA TYR A 96 8.34 -39.31 12.54
C TYR A 96 9.57 -38.45 12.20
N GLY A 97 10.60 -38.47 13.05
CA GLY A 97 11.85 -37.72 12.90
C GLY A 97 11.77 -36.26 13.33
N LYS A 98 12.86 -35.74 13.94
CA LYS A 98 12.98 -34.32 14.32
C LYS A 98 13.08 -33.42 13.08
N LYS A 99 11.97 -32.86 12.61
CA LYS A 99 11.97 -31.64 11.78
C LYS A 99 11.26 -30.51 12.56
N PRO A 100 11.89 -29.34 12.76
CA PRO A 100 11.23 -28.23 13.44
C PRO A 100 10.04 -27.73 12.61
N LEU A 101 8.84 -27.77 13.19
CA LEU A 101 7.64 -27.17 12.60
C LEU A 101 7.70 -25.66 12.74
N LYS A 102 7.74 -24.95 11.61
CA LYS A 102 7.44 -23.52 11.57
C LYS A 102 5.93 -23.35 11.38
N LEU A 103 5.24 -23.00 12.45
CA LEU A 103 3.83 -22.62 12.40
C LEU A 103 3.70 -21.18 11.91
N HIS A 104 2.93 -20.95 10.85
CA HIS A 104 2.53 -19.61 10.44
C HIS A 104 1.04 -19.43 10.74
N LYS A 105 0.73 -18.70 11.82
CA LYS A 105 -0.66 -18.33 12.14
C LYS A 105 -1.11 -17.25 11.16
N ILE A 106 -2.22 -17.49 10.45
CA ILE A 106 -2.93 -16.42 9.73
C ILE A 106 -4.05 -15.97 10.67
N GLU A 107 -3.86 -14.80 11.29
CA GLU A 107 -4.87 -14.24 12.19
C GLU A 107 -6.18 -13.94 11.44
N ALA A 108 -7.31 -14.09 12.15
CA ALA A 108 -8.62 -13.74 11.63
C ALA A 108 -8.63 -12.26 11.22
N ASN A 109 -8.76 -12.01 9.92
CA ASN A 109 -8.72 -10.66 9.35
C ASN A 109 -10.12 -9.99 9.44
N PRO A 110 -10.27 -8.87 10.16
CA PRO A 110 -11.55 -8.18 10.34
C PRO A 110 -12.24 -7.77 9.03
N ASP A 111 -11.49 -7.57 7.94
CA ASP A 111 -11.98 -7.09 6.64
C ASP A 111 -12.19 -8.19 5.59
N LYS A 112 -11.70 -9.42 5.83
CA LYS A 112 -11.78 -10.51 4.85
C LYS A 112 -12.46 -11.80 5.32
N SER A 113 -12.63 -12.02 6.63
CA SER A 113 -13.45 -13.12 7.18
C SER A 113 -13.55 -12.92 8.70
N LYS A 114 -14.72 -12.54 9.20
CA LYS A 114 -14.87 -12.21 10.63
C LYS A 114 -14.80 -13.39 11.61
N HIS A 115 -14.71 -14.67 11.21
CA HIS A 115 -15.03 -15.74 12.18
C HIS A 115 -14.23 -17.05 12.18
N LEU A 116 -13.23 -17.31 11.32
CA LEU A 116 -12.46 -18.57 11.38
C LEU A 116 -10.96 -18.38 11.12
N GLU A 117 -10.14 -18.80 12.07
CA GLU A 117 -8.68 -18.86 11.96
C GLU A 117 -8.26 -20.01 11.03
N THR A 118 -7.42 -19.72 10.04
CA THR A 118 -6.79 -20.75 9.19
C THR A 118 -5.29 -20.79 9.49
N THR A 119 -4.64 -21.93 9.27
CA THR A 119 -3.22 -22.08 9.59
C THR A 119 -2.52 -22.83 8.48
N THR A 120 -1.45 -22.22 7.96
CA THR A 120 -0.61 -22.82 6.94
C THR A 120 0.66 -23.34 7.60
N ILE A 121 1.01 -24.59 7.30
CA ILE A 121 2.21 -25.25 7.82
C ILE A 121 2.92 -25.95 6.67
N ARG A 122 4.25 -25.89 6.64
CA ARG A 122 5.05 -26.73 5.75
C ARG A 122 5.57 -27.94 6.52
N LEU A 123 5.14 -29.14 6.13
CA LEU A 123 5.52 -30.40 6.77
C LEU A 123 5.76 -31.47 5.71
N PHE A 124 6.85 -32.23 5.86
CA PHE A 124 7.28 -33.24 4.88
C PHE A 124 7.40 -32.73 3.43
N ASP A 125 7.78 -31.46 3.26
CA ASP A 125 7.84 -30.77 1.95
C ASP A 125 6.49 -30.63 1.24
N LEU A 126 5.39 -30.79 1.98
CA LEU A 126 4.02 -30.45 1.60
C LEU A 126 3.65 -29.09 2.20
N ASP A 127 2.92 -28.29 1.43
CA ASP A 127 2.31 -27.05 1.88
C ASP A 127 0.87 -27.37 2.31
N ILE A 128 0.57 -27.20 3.60
CA ILE A 128 -0.65 -27.70 4.24
C ILE A 128 -1.46 -26.54 4.80
N ASP A 129 -2.71 -26.44 4.37
CA ASP A 129 -3.67 -25.45 4.86
C ASP A 129 -4.74 -26.13 5.72
N PHE A 130 -4.76 -25.83 7.02
CA PHE A 130 -5.81 -26.30 7.92
C PHE A 130 -7.02 -25.37 7.83
N VAL A 131 -8.11 -25.92 7.31
CA VAL A 131 -9.34 -25.20 7.03
C VAL A 131 -10.51 -25.79 7.82
N ASN A 132 -11.44 -24.91 8.17
CA ASN A 132 -12.67 -25.30 8.83
C ASN A 132 -13.78 -25.55 7.83
N LEU A 133 -14.58 -26.60 8.07
CA LEU A 133 -15.86 -26.76 7.40
C LEU A 133 -16.76 -25.61 7.80
N ARG A 134 -17.23 -24.87 6.81
CA ARG A 134 -17.96 -23.64 7.06
C ARG A 134 -19.22 -23.51 6.21
N LYS A 135 -20.23 -22.92 6.81
CA LYS A 135 -21.44 -22.44 6.16
C LYS A 135 -21.29 -20.95 5.92
N GLU A 136 -21.62 -20.52 4.71
CA GLU A 136 -21.59 -19.10 4.32
C GLU A 136 -23.01 -18.63 4.06
N THR A 137 -23.39 -17.53 4.71
CA THR A 137 -24.65 -16.84 4.46
C THR A 137 -24.35 -15.46 3.89
N TYR A 138 -24.83 -15.21 2.68
CA TYR A 138 -24.63 -13.94 1.96
C TYR A 138 -25.81 -13.00 2.19
N THR A 139 -25.55 -11.71 2.33
CA THR A 139 -26.60 -10.68 2.30
C THR A 139 -26.56 -9.97 0.95
N GLU A 140 -27.69 -9.42 0.49
CA GLU A 140 -27.77 -8.78 -0.84
C GLU A 140 -26.79 -7.59 -0.97
N GLU A 141 -26.50 -6.91 0.14
CA GLU A 141 -25.69 -5.69 0.19
C GLU A 141 -24.19 -5.93 0.48
N SER A 142 -23.81 -7.06 1.09
CA SER A 142 -22.41 -7.32 1.50
C SER A 142 -21.78 -8.45 0.69
N ARG A 143 -20.57 -8.21 0.20
CA ARG A 143 -19.72 -9.25 -0.41
C ARG A 143 -19.17 -10.27 0.61
N ASN A 144 -18.98 -9.85 1.86
CA ASN A 144 -18.39 -10.71 2.87
C ASN A 144 -19.51 -11.53 3.53
N PRO A 145 -19.53 -12.87 3.39
CA PRO A 145 -20.55 -13.70 4.02
C PRO A 145 -20.35 -13.73 5.53
N GLN A 146 -21.45 -13.98 6.26
CA GLN A 146 -21.36 -14.47 7.63
C GLN A 146 -20.93 -15.94 7.58
N VAL A 147 -19.91 -16.28 8.37
CA VAL A 147 -19.25 -17.59 8.33
C VAL A 147 -19.46 -18.29 9.66
N GLU A 148 -20.05 -19.48 9.61
CA GLU A 148 -20.31 -20.34 10.77
C GLU A 148 -19.73 -21.74 10.55
N PHE A 149 -19.59 -22.54 11.60
CA PHE A 149 -19.22 -23.96 11.46
C PHE A 149 -20.31 -24.70 10.68
N GLY A 150 -19.90 -25.39 9.62
CA GLY A 150 -20.79 -26.11 8.71
C GLY A 150 -20.50 -27.60 8.61
N THR A 151 -21.41 -28.32 7.96
CA THR A 151 -21.22 -29.72 7.56
C THR A 151 -20.34 -29.84 6.30
N PRO A 152 -19.77 -31.02 6.00
CA PRO A 152 -19.03 -31.23 4.74
C PRO A 152 -19.87 -30.93 3.49
N GLU A 153 -21.17 -31.23 3.55
CA GLU A 153 -22.11 -30.94 2.46
C GLU A 153 -22.32 -29.43 2.28
N GLU A 154 -22.56 -28.68 3.36
CA GLU A 154 -22.66 -27.21 3.30
C GLU A 154 -21.36 -26.56 2.79
N ASP A 155 -20.19 -27.09 3.19
CA ASP A 155 -18.89 -26.63 2.68
C ASP A 155 -18.68 -26.98 1.20
N ALA A 156 -19.18 -28.13 0.74
CA ALA A 156 -19.13 -28.55 -0.66
C ALA A 156 -19.97 -27.62 -1.54
N LEU A 157 -21.21 -27.36 -1.12
CA LEU A 157 -22.20 -26.61 -1.89
C LEU A 157 -21.84 -25.13 -2.07
N ARG A 158 -21.09 -24.54 -1.12
CA ARG A 158 -20.60 -23.16 -1.24
C ARG A 158 -19.36 -23.01 -2.13
N ARG A 159 -18.79 -24.08 -2.70
CA ARG A 159 -17.58 -23.98 -3.54
C ARG A 159 -17.89 -23.51 -4.96
N ASP A 160 -16.85 -23.20 -5.70
CA ASP A 160 -16.96 -22.67 -7.06
C ASP A 160 -17.42 -23.72 -8.07
N ALA A 161 -16.81 -24.90 -8.07
CA ALA A 161 -17.10 -25.98 -9.01
C ALA A 161 -17.27 -27.34 -8.33
N THR A 162 -18.12 -28.21 -8.88
CA THR A 162 -18.37 -29.59 -8.42
C THR A 162 -17.08 -30.39 -8.33
N ILE A 163 -16.21 -30.26 -9.34
CA ILE A 163 -14.90 -30.93 -9.36
C ILE A 163 -13.93 -30.47 -8.25
N ASN A 164 -14.17 -29.31 -7.62
CA ASN A 164 -13.37 -28.79 -6.50
C ASN A 164 -14.06 -28.97 -5.14
N ALA A 165 -15.26 -29.56 -5.15
CA ALA A 165 -16.11 -29.77 -3.98
C ALA A 165 -16.06 -31.21 -3.45
N MET A 166 -15.14 -32.03 -3.97
CA MET A 166 -14.89 -33.39 -3.48
C MET A 166 -13.96 -33.40 -2.27
N PHE A 167 -14.14 -34.41 -1.44
CA PHE A 167 -13.34 -34.63 -0.23
C PHE A 167 -12.73 -36.04 -0.28
N TYR A 168 -11.54 -36.19 0.28
CA TYR A 168 -10.92 -37.48 0.54
C TYR A 168 -10.91 -37.71 2.05
N ASN A 169 -11.72 -38.65 2.51
CA ASN A 169 -11.80 -38.98 3.92
C ASN A 169 -10.60 -39.86 4.29
N ILE A 170 -9.69 -39.32 5.12
CA ILE A 170 -8.46 -40.03 5.47
C ILE A 170 -8.70 -41.21 6.40
N HIS A 171 -9.85 -41.26 7.08
CA HIS A 171 -10.22 -42.36 7.98
C HIS A 171 -10.65 -43.59 7.20
N THR A 172 -11.50 -43.40 6.20
CA THR A 172 -12.06 -44.49 5.37
C THR A 172 -11.27 -44.76 4.09
N SER A 173 -10.33 -43.87 3.74
CA SER A 173 -9.60 -43.90 2.45
C SER A 173 -10.53 -43.88 1.23
N SER A 174 -11.65 -43.15 1.33
CA SER A 174 -12.63 -43.02 0.26
C SER A 174 -12.81 -41.57 -0.16
N VAL A 175 -13.11 -41.37 -1.45
CA VAL A 175 -13.56 -40.07 -1.96
C VAL A 175 -15.05 -39.91 -1.64
N GLU A 176 -15.40 -38.77 -1.07
CA GLU A 176 -16.75 -38.34 -0.75
C GLU A 176 -17.13 -37.19 -1.70
N ASP A 177 -18.18 -37.39 -2.48
CA ASP A 177 -18.74 -36.39 -3.38
C ASP A 177 -20.13 -35.98 -2.90
N PHE A 178 -20.19 -34.93 -2.08
CA PHE A 178 -21.44 -34.41 -1.54
C PHE A 178 -22.30 -33.68 -2.58
N THR A 179 -21.74 -33.35 -3.75
CA THR A 179 -22.50 -32.77 -4.87
C THR A 179 -23.21 -33.82 -5.71
N ASN A 180 -22.86 -35.10 -5.54
CA ASN A 180 -23.27 -36.25 -6.35
C ASN A 180 -22.96 -36.14 -7.85
N ARG A 181 -22.20 -35.13 -8.28
CA ARG A 181 -21.87 -34.86 -9.68
C ARG A 181 -20.38 -34.63 -9.93
N GLY A 182 -19.59 -34.29 -8.91
CA GLY A 182 -18.17 -33.97 -9.05
C GLY A 182 -17.35 -35.08 -9.71
N LEU A 183 -17.60 -36.36 -9.38
CA LEU A 183 -16.90 -37.48 -10.01
C LEU A 183 -17.31 -37.69 -11.48
N GLU A 184 -18.60 -37.50 -11.80
CA GLU A 184 -19.11 -37.61 -13.17
C GLU A 184 -18.63 -36.43 -14.04
N ASP A 185 -18.73 -35.21 -13.51
CA ASP A 185 -18.28 -33.99 -14.17
C ASP A 185 -16.76 -34.03 -14.42
N LEU A 186 -15.97 -34.55 -13.46
CA LEU A 186 -14.53 -34.76 -13.66
C LEU A 186 -14.23 -35.74 -14.80
N LYS A 187 -14.99 -36.85 -14.87
CA LYS A 187 -14.83 -37.87 -15.92
C LYS A 187 -15.22 -37.33 -17.30
N ASN A 188 -16.27 -36.51 -17.36
CA ASN A 188 -16.79 -35.96 -18.60
C ASN A 188 -16.12 -34.64 -19.02
N GLY A 189 -15.22 -34.09 -18.20
CA GLY A 189 -14.55 -32.81 -18.47
C GLY A 189 -15.49 -31.61 -18.41
N ILE A 190 -16.37 -31.57 -17.41
CA ILE A 190 -17.40 -30.53 -17.25
C ILE A 190 -17.07 -29.66 -16.03
N ILE A 191 -17.16 -28.33 -16.19
CA ILE A 191 -17.13 -27.35 -15.11
C ILE A 191 -18.55 -26.90 -14.81
N ARG A 192 -19.08 -27.28 -13.64
CA ARG A 192 -20.42 -26.92 -13.17
C ARG A 192 -20.38 -26.39 -11.74
N THR A 193 -21.27 -25.46 -11.39
CA THR A 193 -21.47 -25.02 -10.00
C THR A 193 -22.20 -26.08 -9.16
N PRO A 194 -21.88 -26.23 -7.85
CA PRO A 194 -22.60 -27.19 -7.00
C PRO A 194 -24.08 -26.85 -6.78
N LEU A 195 -24.40 -25.56 -6.69
CA LEU A 195 -25.76 -25.03 -6.58
C LEU A 195 -26.21 -24.40 -7.90
N ASP A 196 -27.43 -23.88 -7.92
CA ASP A 196 -27.94 -23.06 -9.02
C ASP A 196 -26.90 -22.00 -9.43
N PRO A 197 -26.52 -21.94 -10.73
CA PRO A 197 -25.45 -21.04 -11.18
C PRO A 197 -25.76 -19.57 -10.92
N ARG A 198 -27.03 -19.17 -11.04
CA ARG A 198 -27.43 -17.77 -10.84
C ARG A 198 -27.24 -17.36 -9.38
N THR A 199 -27.71 -18.16 -8.43
CA THR A 199 -27.45 -17.91 -7.00
C THR A 199 -25.95 -17.91 -6.72
N THR A 200 -25.23 -18.90 -7.22
CA THR A 200 -23.77 -19.05 -7.02
C THR A 200 -22.99 -17.81 -7.48
N PHE A 201 -23.34 -17.25 -8.63
CA PHE A 201 -22.67 -16.06 -9.19
C PHE A 201 -23.15 -14.74 -8.56
N LEU A 202 -24.37 -14.66 -8.01
CA LEU A 202 -24.82 -13.47 -7.28
C LEU A 202 -24.16 -13.35 -5.90
N ASP A 203 -23.90 -14.49 -5.27
CA ASP A 203 -23.22 -14.60 -3.97
C ASP A 203 -21.73 -14.22 -4.07
N ASP A 204 -21.00 -14.81 -5.02
CA ASP A 204 -19.62 -14.40 -5.35
C ASP A 204 -19.41 -14.34 -6.88
N PRO A 205 -19.58 -13.16 -7.49
CA PRO A 205 -19.42 -12.98 -8.93
C PRO A 205 -18.04 -13.35 -9.47
N LEU A 206 -16.99 -13.36 -8.62
CA LEU A 206 -15.65 -13.77 -9.06
C LEU A 206 -15.61 -15.23 -9.54
N ARG A 207 -16.56 -16.07 -9.09
CA ARG A 207 -16.69 -17.46 -9.54
C ARG A 207 -16.83 -17.57 -11.05
N VAL A 208 -17.41 -16.58 -11.73
CA VAL A 208 -17.47 -16.54 -13.20
C VAL A 208 -16.07 -16.64 -13.81
N LEU A 209 -15.14 -15.77 -13.38
CA LEU A 209 -13.77 -15.77 -13.89
C LEU A 209 -12.98 -17.01 -13.45
N ARG A 210 -13.26 -17.52 -12.24
CA ARG A 210 -12.63 -18.77 -11.75
C ARG A 210 -13.05 -19.99 -12.56
N LEU A 211 -14.33 -20.09 -12.93
CA LEU A 211 -14.83 -21.20 -13.74
C LEU A 211 -14.23 -21.17 -15.14
N ILE A 212 -14.13 -19.99 -15.77
CA ILE A 212 -13.41 -19.83 -17.04
C ILE A 212 -11.95 -20.29 -16.88
N ARG A 213 -11.27 -19.86 -15.81
CA ARG A 213 -9.90 -20.30 -15.53
C ARG A 213 -9.77 -21.80 -15.36
N PHE A 214 -10.71 -22.47 -14.68
CA PHE A 214 -10.67 -23.92 -14.55
C PHE A 214 -10.93 -24.62 -15.88
N ALA A 215 -11.92 -24.15 -16.64
CA ALA A 215 -12.24 -24.68 -17.96
C ALA A 215 -11.01 -24.64 -18.88
N THR A 216 -10.33 -23.49 -18.95
CA THR A 216 -9.17 -23.31 -19.83
C THR A 216 -7.91 -24.00 -19.30
N ARG A 217 -7.74 -24.10 -17.98
CA ARG A 217 -6.61 -24.81 -17.37
C ARG A 217 -6.66 -26.32 -17.63
N TYR A 218 -7.85 -26.92 -17.59
CA TYR A 218 -8.03 -28.37 -17.72
C TYR A 218 -8.51 -28.81 -19.10
N GLY A 219 -8.81 -27.87 -20.01
CA GLY A 219 -9.40 -28.17 -21.32
C GLY A 219 -10.83 -28.72 -21.20
N TYR A 220 -11.57 -28.25 -20.19
CA TYR A 220 -12.93 -28.70 -19.87
C TYR A 220 -13.97 -27.70 -20.40
N GLU A 221 -15.21 -28.14 -20.54
CA GLU A 221 -16.31 -27.30 -20.99
C GLU A 221 -17.14 -26.78 -19.80
N ILE A 222 -17.55 -25.51 -19.86
CA ILE A 222 -18.50 -24.96 -18.89
C ILE A 222 -19.91 -25.44 -19.26
N ASP A 223 -20.61 -25.99 -18.26
CA ASP A 223 -22.01 -26.39 -18.31
C ASP A 223 -22.93 -25.31 -18.90
N GLU A 224 -23.96 -25.71 -19.62
CA GLU A 224 -24.81 -24.82 -20.40
C GLU A 224 -25.62 -23.85 -19.52
N ASP A 225 -26.12 -24.31 -18.36
CA ASP A 225 -26.87 -23.45 -17.44
C ASP A 225 -25.94 -22.42 -16.78
N SER A 226 -24.74 -22.82 -16.40
CA SER A 226 -23.68 -21.94 -15.94
C SER A 226 -23.32 -20.91 -17.01
N ARG A 227 -23.16 -21.31 -18.27
CA ARG A 227 -22.85 -20.44 -19.40
C ARG A 227 -23.92 -19.38 -19.62
N LYS A 228 -25.20 -19.78 -19.63
CA LYS A 228 -26.34 -18.85 -19.74
C LYS A 228 -26.37 -17.86 -18.59
N SER A 229 -26.14 -18.32 -17.36
CA SER A 229 -26.11 -17.44 -16.19
C SER A 229 -24.92 -16.49 -16.20
N MET A 230 -23.74 -16.90 -16.66
CA MET A 230 -22.57 -16.01 -16.78
C MET A 230 -22.81 -14.87 -17.78
N ALA A 231 -23.58 -15.14 -18.85
CA ALA A 231 -23.90 -14.16 -19.89
C ALA A 231 -25.02 -13.18 -19.49
N SER A 232 -25.72 -13.40 -18.37
CA SER A 232 -26.87 -12.58 -17.98
C SER A 232 -26.46 -11.18 -17.49
N LYS A 233 -27.35 -10.20 -17.69
CA LYS A 233 -27.07 -8.79 -17.36
C LYS A 233 -26.92 -8.55 -15.86
N ASP A 234 -27.66 -9.27 -15.02
CA ASP A 234 -27.60 -9.17 -13.56
C ASP A 234 -26.24 -9.66 -13.03
N ILE A 235 -25.72 -10.78 -13.54
CA ILE A 235 -24.39 -11.28 -13.15
C ILE A 235 -23.27 -10.34 -13.60
N LYS A 236 -23.34 -9.80 -14.83
CA LYS A 236 -22.37 -8.80 -15.32
C LYS A 236 -22.32 -7.56 -14.42
N LYS A 237 -23.49 -7.03 -14.04
CA LYS A 237 -23.60 -5.90 -13.11
C LYS A 237 -23.06 -6.25 -11.73
N ALA A 238 -23.38 -7.43 -11.21
CA ALA A 238 -22.86 -7.89 -9.91
C ALA A 238 -21.33 -8.02 -9.93
N LEU A 239 -20.75 -8.54 -11.03
CA LEU A 239 -19.31 -8.65 -11.20
C LEU A 239 -18.61 -7.28 -11.24
N MET A 240 -19.20 -6.28 -11.91
CA MET A 240 -18.67 -4.91 -11.91
C MET A 240 -18.79 -4.22 -10.54
N ALA A 241 -19.91 -4.40 -9.84
CA ALA A 241 -20.22 -3.66 -8.62
C ALA A 241 -19.62 -4.27 -7.34
N LYS A 242 -19.65 -5.61 -7.21
CA LYS A 242 -19.26 -6.30 -5.96
C LYS A 242 -17.77 -6.68 -5.92
N ILE A 243 -17.09 -6.82 -7.06
CA ILE A 243 -15.73 -7.35 -7.13
C ILE A 243 -14.71 -6.24 -7.37
N THR A 244 -13.64 -6.24 -6.57
CA THR A 244 -12.54 -5.28 -6.72
C THR A 244 -11.69 -5.62 -7.94
N ARG A 245 -11.13 -4.58 -8.57
CA ARG A 245 -10.37 -4.72 -9.82
C ARG A 245 -9.12 -5.58 -9.68
N GLU A 246 -8.49 -5.59 -8.50
CA GLU A 246 -7.32 -6.41 -8.19
C GLU A 246 -7.65 -7.92 -8.21
N ARG A 247 -8.88 -8.31 -7.85
CA ARG A 247 -9.30 -9.72 -7.92
C ARG A 247 -9.59 -10.14 -9.34
N VAL A 248 -10.19 -9.26 -10.15
CA VAL A 248 -10.36 -9.48 -11.59
C VAL A 248 -8.99 -9.67 -12.24
N TRP A 249 -8.04 -8.80 -11.93
CA TRP A 249 -6.65 -8.91 -12.41
C TRP A 249 -6.01 -10.23 -12.01
N THR A 250 -6.13 -10.65 -10.74
CA THR A 250 -5.51 -11.88 -10.26
C THR A 250 -6.02 -13.12 -11.01
N GLU A 251 -7.32 -13.20 -11.28
CA GLU A 251 -7.88 -14.31 -12.05
C GLU A 251 -7.50 -14.20 -13.54
N LEU A 252 -7.53 -13.00 -14.12
CA LEU A 252 -7.10 -12.76 -15.51
C LEU A 252 -5.63 -13.12 -15.74
N GLU A 253 -4.73 -12.66 -14.87
CA GLU A 253 -3.30 -12.97 -14.94
C GLU A 253 -3.06 -14.49 -14.90
N LYS A 254 -3.76 -15.21 -14.02
CA LYS A 254 -3.67 -16.68 -13.95
C LYS A 254 -4.24 -17.36 -15.20
N MET A 255 -5.26 -16.79 -15.84
CA MET A 255 -5.79 -17.29 -17.12
C MET A 255 -4.80 -17.09 -18.26
N LEU A 256 -4.20 -15.90 -18.37
CA LEU A 256 -3.29 -15.55 -19.47
C LEU A 256 -1.89 -16.14 -19.32
N ARG A 257 -1.46 -16.49 -18.10
CA ARG A 257 -0.27 -17.31 -17.84
C ARG A 257 -0.57 -18.81 -17.83
N GLY A 258 -1.84 -19.18 -18.00
CA GLY A 258 -2.31 -20.58 -18.03
C GLY A 258 -1.93 -21.30 -19.33
N PRO A 259 -2.34 -22.58 -19.46
CA PRO A 259 -1.99 -23.40 -20.62
C PRO A 259 -2.73 -23.00 -21.90
N ASP A 260 -3.95 -22.44 -21.79
CA ASP A 260 -4.74 -22.00 -22.95
C ASP A 260 -5.34 -20.59 -22.76
N PRO A 261 -4.53 -19.53 -22.95
CA PRO A 261 -4.99 -18.14 -22.90
C PRO A 261 -5.98 -17.77 -24.00
N LYS A 262 -5.87 -18.40 -25.19
CA LYS A 262 -6.79 -18.17 -26.31
C LYS A 262 -8.20 -18.58 -25.95
N ALA A 263 -8.39 -19.77 -25.38
CA ALA A 263 -9.70 -20.22 -24.91
C ALA A 263 -10.24 -19.29 -23.81
N ALA A 264 -9.38 -18.77 -22.92
CA ALA A 264 -9.80 -17.81 -21.90
C ALA A 264 -10.36 -16.52 -22.49
N LEU A 265 -9.65 -15.90 -23.44
CA LEU A 265 -10.13 -14.71 -24.13
C LEU A 265 -11.37 -15.00 -24.98
N LYS A 266 -11.44 -16.19 -25.59
CA LYS A 266 -12.64 -16.64 -26.30
C LYS A 266 -13.86 -16.75 -25.38
N TYR A 267 -13.74 -17.35 -24.20
CA TYR A 267 -14.83 -17.38 -23.22
C TYR A 267 -15.26 -15.97 -22.78
N VAL A 268 -14.30 -15.07 -22.54
CA VAL A 268 -14.60 -13.66 -22.22
C VAL A 268 -15.36 -12.99 -23.36
N HIS A 269 -15.00 -13.27 -24.62
CA HIS A 269 -15.69 -12.78 -25.80
C HIS A 269 -17.10 -13.35 -25.93
N ASP A 270 -17.23 -14.68 -25.98
CA ASP A 270 -18.49 -15.38 -26.26
C ASP A 270 -19.55 -15.11 -25.16
N LEU A 271 -19.13 -14.93 -23.91
CA LEU A 271 -20.00 -14.59 -22.78
C LEU A 271 -20.32 -13.08 -22.71
N GLY A 272 -19.69 -12.26 -23.56
CA GLY A 272 -19.81 -10.79 -23.55
C GLY A 272 -19.33 -10.18 -22.23
N LEU A 273 -18.24 -10.68 -21.68
CA LEU A 273 -17.63 -10.21 -20.42
C LEU A 273 -16.56 -9.14 -20.65
N TYR A 274 -16.26 -8.78 -21.90
CA TYR A 274 -15.23 -7.81 -22.22
C TYR A 274 -15.42 -6.46 -21.50
N GLU A 275 -16.61 -5.87 -21.60
CA GLU A 275 -16.95 -4.58 -20.98
C GLU A 275 -17.01 -4.64 -19.45
N VAL A 276 -16.97 -5.83 -18.88
CA VAL A 276 -16.90 -6.04 -17.43
C VAL A 276 -15.45 -6.19 -16.98
N VAL A 277 -14.63 -6.88 -17.78
CA VAL A 277 -13.23 -7.20 -17.46
C VAL A 277 -12.29 -6.07 -17.87
N PHE A 278 -12.49 -5.43 -19.02
CA PHE A 278 -11.62 -4.42 -19.59
C PHE A 278 -12.33 -3.07 -19.67
N VAL A 279 -12.48 -2.39 -18.53
CA VAL A 279 -13.22 -1.13 -18.40
C VAL A 279 -12.58 -0.23 -17.35
N ASP A 280 -12.64 1.09 -17.53
CA ASP A 280 -12.33 2.05 -16.47
C ASP A 280 -13.55 2.21 -15.55
N PRO A 281 -13.48 1.74 -14.28
CA PRO A 281 -14.61 1.84 -13.34
C PRO A 281 -14.95 3.29 -12.99
N SER A 282 -14.06 4.25 -13.22
CA SER A 282 -14.29 5.67 -12.95
C SER A 282 -15.23 6.31 -13.98
N ASN A 283 -15.27 5.77 -15.19
CA ASN A 283 -16.10 6.26 -16.28
C ASN A 283 -16.46 5.12 -17.26
N PRO A 284 -17.32 4.17 -16.83
CA PRO A 284 -17.58 2.94 -17.57
C PRO A 284 -18.28 3.17 -18.92
N ASP A 285 -19.03 4.27 -19.07
CA ASP A 285 -19.79 4.59 -20.29
C ASP A 285 -19.02 5.53 -21.24
N PHE A 286 -17.74 5.82 -20.98
CA PHE A 286 -16.97 6.76 -21.79
C PHE A 286 -16.77 6.29 -23.23
N TYR A 287 -16.46 5.00 -23.39
CA TYR A 287 -16.15 4.41 -24.67
C TYR A 287 -16.36 2.90 -24.59
N HIS A 288 -16.96 2.34 -25.63
CA HIS A 288 -17.18 0.91 -25.80
C HIS A 288 -16.41 0.46 -27.05
N PRO A 289 -15.31 -0.29 -26.91
CA PRO A 289 -14.54 -0.77 -28.05
C PRO A 289 -15.37 -1.64 -28.99
N ASP A 290 -15.11 -1.52 -30.30
CA ASP A 290 -15.63 -2.49 -31.27
C ASP A 290 -14.85 -3.81 -31.15
N LEU A 291 -15.57 -4.90 -30.95
CA LEU A 291 -15.01 -6.24 -30.72
C LEU A 291 -15.17 -7.16 -31.94
N VAL A 292 -15.72 -6.70 -33.06
CA VAL A 292 -15.98 -7.52 -34.26
C VAL A 292 -14.73 -8.29 -34.69
N ASN A 293 -13.56 -7.64 -34.71
CA ASN A 293 -12.30 -8.24 -35.14
C ASN A 293 -11.41 -8.75 -33.98
N TRP A 294 -11.91 -8.73 -32.74
CA TRP A 294 -11.10 -9.13 -31.58
C TRP A 294 -10.72 -10.62 -31.62
N SER A 295 -11.57 -11.46 -32.22
CA SER A 295 -11.28 -12.89 -32.39
C SER A 295 -10.09 -13.16 -33.31
N THR A 296 -9.91 -12.34 -34.34
CA THR A 296 -8.75 -12.38 -35.23
C THR A 296 -7.47 -12.02 -34.48
N VAL A 297 -7.55 -11.07 -33.54
CA VAL A 297 -6.41 -10.60 -32.73
C VAL A 297 -5.88 -11.69 -31.80
N TYR A 298 -6.71 -12.28 -30.94
CA TYR A 298 -6.21 -13.31 -30.03
C TYR A 298 -5.83 -14.60 -30.78
N SER A 299 -6.44 -14.89 -31.93
CA SER A 299 -6.04 -16.01 -32.79
C SER A 299 -4.69 -15.75 -33.47
N LEU A 300 -4.38 -14.50 -33.83
CA LEU A 300 -3.07 -14.12 -34.35
C LEU A 300 -1.96 -14.33 -33.32
N VAL A 301 -2.18 -13.92 -32.06
CA VAL A 301 -1.19 -14.11 -30.99
C VAL A 301 -0.94 -15.60 -30.73
N ASP A 302 -2.00 -16.41 -30.76
CA ASP A 302 -1.90 -17.87 -30.69
C ASP A 302 -1.06 -18.47 -31.84
N GLU A 303 -1.31 -18.02 -33.08
CA GLU A 303 -0.54 -18.41 -34.27
C GLU A 303 0.95 -18.03 -34.14
N ILE A 304 1.25 -16.86 -33.55
CA ILE A 304 2.63 -16.42 -33.29
C ILE A 304 3.31 -17.35 -32.28
N ILE A 305 2.64 -17.66 -31.17
CA ILE A 305 3.19 -18.49 -30.10
C ILE A 305 3.41 -19.93 -30.57
N HIS A 306 2.53 -20.46 -31.42
CA HIS A 306 2.64 -21.81 -31.97
C HIS A 306 3.43 -21.88 -33.29
N GLU A 307 4.02 -20.78 -33.75
CA GLU A 307 4.97 -20.77 -34.89
C GLU A 307 4.40 -21.35 -36.20
N THR A 308 3.13 -21.06 -36.50
CA THR A 308 2.39 -21.68 -37.62
C THR A 308 2.94 -21.35 -39.02
N SER A 309 3.81 -20.36 -39.13
CA SER A 309 4.47 -19.89 -40.36
C SER A 309 5.89 -19.34 -40.12
N ILE A 310 6.66 -19.14 -41.20
CA ILE A 310 8.00 -18.53 -41.13
C ILE A 310 7.93 -17.10 -40.55
N SER A 311 6.89 -16.34 -40.88
CA SER A 311 6.70 -14.98 -40.37
C SER A 311 6.47 -14.99 -38.86
N THR A 312 5.62 -15.88 -38.37
CA THR A 312 5.35 -16.05 -36.94
C THR A 312 6.57 -16.54 -36.17
N GLN A 313 7.40 -17.42 -36.74
CA GLN A 313 8.66 -17.87 -36.12
C GLN A 313 9.61 -16.69 -35.88
N THR A 314 9.77 -15.82 -36.88
CA THR A 314 10.61 -14.62 -36.75
C THR A 314 10.08 -13.69 -35.66
N ILE A 315 8.79 -13.43 -35.65
CA ILE A 315 8.16 -12.51 -34.69
C ILE A 315 8.30 -13.08 -33.28
N LYS A 316 8.02 -14.37 -33.08
CA LYS A 316 8.19 -15.01 -31.78
C LYS A 316 9.62 -14.92 -31.29
N ALA A 317 10.59 -15.27 -32.13
CA ALA A 317 12.01 -15.25 -31.76
C ALA A 317 12.53 -13.85 -31.33
N ILE A 318 11.89 -12.76 -31.76
CA ILE A 318 12.33 -11.39 -31.45
C ILE A 318 11.44 -10.72 -30.40
N ALA A 319 10.12 -10.76 -30.57
CA ALA A 319 9.16 -10.02 -29.75
C ALA A 319 8.48 -10.85 -28.64
N VAL A 320 8.48 -12.19 -28.76
CA VAL A 320 7.78 -13.12 -27.85
C VAL A 320 8.72 -14.28 -27.47
N HIS A 321 9.89 -13.93 -26.94
CA HIS A 321 11.04 -14.83 -26.79
C HIS A 321 11.09 -15.57 -25.44
N ASP A 322 10.29 -15.16 -24.46
CA ASP A 322 10.22 -15.77 -23.14
C ASP A 322 8.78 -15.78 -22.59
N LYS A 323 8.58 -16.38 -21.41
CA LYS A 323 7.25 -16.49 -20.79
C LYS A 323 6.64 -15.15 -20.38
N GLU A 324 7.45 -14.13 -20.13
CA GLU A 324 6.95 -12.80 -19.77
C GLU A 324 6.48 -12.04 -21.00
N SER A 325 7.23 -12.09 -22.10
CA SER A 325 6.84 -11.53 -23.38
C SER A 325 5.65 -12.26 -24.02
N GLU A 326 5.50 -13.57 -23.80
CA GLU A 326 4.28 -14.33 -24.13
C GLU A 326 3.06 -13.79 -23.37
N PHE A 327 3.19 -13.58 -22.06
CA PHE A 327 2.15 -12.95 -21.26
C PHE A 327 1.83 -11.52 -21.73
N ILE A 328 2.85 -10.72 -22.05
CA ILE A 328 2.66 -9.37 -22.59
C ILE A 328 1.94 -9.40 -23.94
N ALA A 329 2.23 -10.36 -24.82
CA ALA A 329 1.52 -10.53 -26.09
C ALA A 329 0.02 -10.79 -25.89
N TRP A 330 -0.34 -11.63 -24.93
CA TRP A 330 -1.74 -11.86 -24.55
C TRP A 330 -2.40 -10.63 -23.92
N MET A 331 -1.66 -9.87 -23.13
CA MET A 331 -2.13 -8.60 -22.59
C MET A 331 -2.41 -7.58 -23.71
N ILE A 332 -1.49 -7.46 -24.67
CA ILE A 332 -1.66 -6.62 -25.87
C ILE A 332 -2.94 -7.03 -26.62
N ALA A 333 -3.12 -8.32 -26.89
CA ALA A 333 -4.33 -8.82 -27.54
C ALA A 333 -5.62 -8.50 -26.77
N SER A 334 -5.54 -8.45 -25.44
CA SER A 334 -6.69 -8.17 -24.58
C SER A 334 -7.13 -6.70 -24.64
N LEU A 335 -6.17 -5.77 -24.62
CA LEU A 335 -6.44 -4.34 -24.51
C LEU A 335 -6.38 -3.56 -25.83
N VAL A 336 -5.86 -4.14 -26.92
CA VAL A 336 -5.79 -3.45 -28.22
C VAL A 336 -7.11 -2.86 -28.72
N PRO A 337 -8.32 -3.40 -28.43
CA PRO A 337 -9.57 -2.74 -28.83
C PRO A 337 -9.73 -1.32 -28.25
N TRP A 338 -9.06 -1.01 -27.13
CA TRP A 338 -9.09 0.33 -26.52
C TRP A 338 -8.18 1.36 -27.21
N THR A 339 -7.47 0.98 -28.28
CA THR A 339 -6.54 1.89 -28.98
C THR A 339 -7.28 3.04 -29.67
N ASP A 340 -8.48 2.77 -30.21
CA ASP A 340 -9.32 3.74 -30.92
C ASP A 340 -10.17 4.64 -30.01
N ALA A 341 -9.97 4.54 -28.70
CA ALA A 341 -10.69 5.36 -27.73
C ALA A 341 -10.28 6.84 -27.87
N PRO A 342 -11.24 7.79 -27.76
CA PRO A 342 -10.95 9.21 -27.91
C PRO A 342 -9.96 9.72 -26.84
N GLU A 343 -9.21 10.76 -27.18
CA GLU A 343 -8.25 11.37 -26.25
C GLU A 343 -8.95 11.85 -24.97
N ALA A 344 -8.37 11.49 -23.82
CA ALA A 344 -8.86 11.95 -22.54
C ALA A 344 -8.62 13.47 -22.37
N PRO A 345 -9.53 14.21 -21.71
CA PRO A 345 -9.36 15.63 -21.46
C PRO A 345 -8.06 15.92 -20.68
N PRO A 346 -7.35 17.03 -20.98
CA PRO A 346 -6.06 17.33 -20.40
C PRO A 346 -6.12 17.48 -18.88
N LEU A 347 -5.07 17.02 -18.19
CA LEU A 347 -4.97 17.13 -16.74
C LEU A 347 -4.89 18.61 -16.32
N LYS A 348 -5.44 18.97 -15.15
CA LYS A 348 -5.42 20.35 -14.59
C LYS A 348 -4.02 20.98 -14.50
N SER A 349 -2.96 20.19 -14.63
CA SER A 349 -1.55 20.63 -14.64
C SER A 349 -1.00 21.01 -16.02
N GLY A 350 -1.82 21.05 -17.08
CA GLY A 350 -1.39 21.37 -18.44
C GLY A 350 -0.57 20.28 -19.13
N ARG A 351 -0.47 19.08 -18.53
CA ARG A 351 0.13 17.89 -19.14
C ARG A 351 -0.92 17.10 -19.93
N ALA A 352 -0.52 16.58 -21.08
CA ALA A 352 -1.34 15.66 -21.87
C ALA A 352 -1.79 14.47 -21.01
N ALA A 353 -3.06 14.09 -21.11
CA ALA A 353 -3.57 12.93 -20.43
C ALA A 353 -2.98 11.65 -21.05
N PRO A 354 -2.78 10.57 -20.26
CA PRO A 354 -2.42 9.28 -20.82
C PRO A 354 -3.50 8.77 -21.79
N PRO A 355 -3.12 7.99 -22.82
CA PRO A 355 -4.08 7.31 -23.69
C PRO A 355 -5.06 6.44 -22.88
N MET A 356 -6.31 6.36 -23.32
CA MET A 356 -7.34 5.63 -22.58
C MET A 356 -7.01 4.15 -22.35
N ILE A 357 -6.38 3.48 -23.30
CA ILE A 357 -5.87 2.11 -23.12
C ILE A 357 -4.93 1.98 -21.91
N ALA A 358 -4.07 2.97 -21.65
CA ALA A 358 -3.19 2.98 -20.49
C ALA A 358 -3.98 3.24 -19.19
N THR A 359 -5.01 4.08 -19.26
CA THR A 359 -5.94 4.31 -18.14
C THR A 359 -6.74 3.05 -17.79
N VAL A 360 -7.25 2.31 -18.78
CA VAL A 360 -7.95 1.03 -18.55
C VAL A 360 -7.02 -0.04 -17.99
N ALA A 361 -5.77 -0.12 -18.49
CA ALA A 361 -4.76 -1.00 -17.89
C ALA A 361 -4.52 -0.65 -16.41
N LYS A 362 -4.37 0.64 -16.10
CA LYS A 362 -4.00 1.13 -14.77
C LYS A 362 -5.16 1.12 -13.78
N GLU A 363 -6.31 1.68 -14.13
CA GLU A 363 -7.45 1.83 -13.21
C GLU A 363 -8.43 0.66 -13.33
N GLY A 364 -8.60 0.15 -14.54
CA GLY A 364 -9.44 -1.02 -14.82
C GLY A 364 -8.79 -2.34 -14.40
N LEU A 365 -7.53 -2.58 -14.72
CA LEU A 365 -6.87 -3.85 -14.36
C LEU A 365 -5.86 -3.72 -13.22
N LYS A 366 -5.56 -2.51 -12.73
CA LYS A 366 -4.57 -2.30 -11.65
C LYS A 366 -3.22 -2.97 -11.97
N THR A 367 -2.82 -2.96 -13.24
CA THR A 367 -1.60 -3.62 -13.72
C THR A 367 -0.32 -2.93 -13.22
N THR A 368 0.82 -3.59 -13.42
CA THR A 368 2.15 -3.04 -13.09
C THR A 368 2.48 -1.77 -13.87
N SER A 369 3.45 -0.99 -13.38
CA SER A 369 3.88 0.24 -14.05
C SER A 369 4.42 0.02 -15.45
N LYS A 370 5.19 -1.05 -15.61
CA LYS A 370 5.78 -1.46 -16.89
C LYS A 370 4.72 -1.67 -17.99
N LEU A 371 3.57 -2.25 -17.64
CA LEU A 371 2.51 -2.53 -18.62
C LEU A 371 1.80 -1.26 -19.09
N TRP A 372 1.44 -0.35 -18.20
CA TRP A 372 0.78 0.90 -18.63
C TRP A 372 1.75 1.87 -19.32
N ASP A 373 3.04 1.87 -18.95
CA ASP A 373 4.09 2.57 -19.69
C ASP A 373 4.23 1.99 -21.11
N LEU A 374 4.21 0.66 -21.26
CA LEU A 374 4.21 -0.01 -22.57
C LEU A 374 3.04 0.45 -23.45
N TYR A 375 1.81 0.46 -22.94
CA TYR A 375 0.66 0.92 -23.73
C TYR A 375 0.77 2.40 -24.11
N THR A 376 1.21 3.24 -23.18
CA THR A 376 1.43 4.67 -23.43
C THR A 376 2.42 4.90 -24.57
N LEU A 377 3.58 4.22 -24.51
CA LEU A 377 4.61 4.32 -25.55
C LEU A 377 4.16 3.68 -26.87
N SER A 378 3.43 2.56 -26.81
CA SER A 378 2.93 1.87 -28.01
C SER A 378 2.03 2.78 -28.82
N VAL A 379 1.07 3.47 -28.19
CA VAL A 379 0.20 4.45 -28.86
C VAL A 379 1.01 5.64 -29.38
N GLN A 380 1.92 6.19 -28.57
CA GLN A 380 2.74 7.35 -28.96
C GLN A 380 3.70 7.07 -30.14
N HIS A 381 4.10 5.82 -30.34
CA HIS A 381 5.11 5.43 -31.34
C HIS A 381 4.54 4.63 -32.50
N MET A 382 3.24 4.29 -32.47
CA MET A 382 2.56 3.43 -33.45
C MET A 382 2.75 3.93 -34.89
N GLU A 383 2.44 5.20 -35.16
CA GLU A 383 2.59 5.81 -36.50
C GLU A 383 4.04 5.83 -36.98
N ALA A 384 4.98 6.06 -36.07
CA ALA A 384 6.39 6.04 -36.40
C ALA A 384 6.82 4.61 -36.82
N ILE A 385 6.41 3.59 -36.07
CA ILE A 385 6.69 2.18 -36.35
C ILE A 385 6.09 1.78 -37.70
N ARG A 386 4.82 2.11 -37.96
CA ARG A 386 4.15 1.84 -39.25
C ARG A 386 4.89 2.48 -40.43
N THR A 387 5.36 3.71 -40.24
CA THR A 387 6.17 4.44 -41.24
C THR A 387 7.53 3.79 -41.48
N PHE A 388 8.23 3.34 -40.43
CA PHE A 388 9.51 2.65 -40.60
C PHE A 388 9.35 1.27 -41.24
N LYS A 389 8.29 0.53 -40.90
CA LYS A 389 7.93 -0.75 -41.53
C LYS A 389 7.73 -0.61 -43.04
N SER A 390 7.04 0.44 -43.50
CA SER A 390 6.69 0.61 -44.91
C SER A 390 7.83 1.13 -45.81
N LYS A 391 8.93 1.63 -45.24
CA LYS A 391 10.07 2.15 -46.01
C LYS A 391 10.85 1.04 -46.70
N SER A 392 11.11 1.23 -48.00
CA SER A 392 11.92 0.32 -48.82
C SER A 392 13.41 0.36 -48.43
N SER A 393 13.96 1.57 -48.24
CA SER A 393 15.33 1.80 -47.77
C SER A 393 15.32 2.43 -46.37
N LEU A 394 16.07 1.81 -45.46
CA LEU A 394 16.16 2.20 -44.05
C LEU A 394 17.62 2.51 -43.72
N ALA A 395 17.92 3.78 -43.47
CA ALA A 395 19.22 4.17 -42.95
C ALA A 395 19.38 3.62 -41.52
N ARG A 396 20.51 2.93 -41.28
CA ARG A 396 20.79 2.20 -40.03
C ARG A 396 20.75 3.11 -38.79
N ASP A 397 21.25 4.33 -38.91
CA ASP A 397 21.23 5.34 -37.85
C ASP A 397 19.84 5.90 -37.58
N SER A 398 19.08 6.20 -38.62
CA SER A 398 17.72 6.69 -38.48
C SER A 398 16.84 5.68 -37.74
N LEU A 399 16.94 4.40 -38.11
CA LEU A 399 16.22 3.30 -37.45
C LEU A 399 16.78 3.02 -36.04
N GLY A 400 18.10 3.00 -35.87
CA GLY A 400 18.72 2.81 -34.56
C GLY A 400 18.35 3.92 -33.56
N MET A 401 18.33 5.18 -33.99
CA MET A 401 17.88 6.31 -33.18
C MET A 401 16.38 6.22 -32.85
N ALA A 402 15.56 5.73 -33.77
CA ALA A 402 14.14 5.47 -33.50
C ALA A 402 13.96 4.38 -32.43
N ILE A 403 14.65 3.24 -32.55
CA ILE A 403 14.62 2.17 -31.55
C ILE A 403 15.08 2.66 -30.18
N ARG A 404 16.11 3.51 -30.12
CA ARG A 404 16.55 4.15 -28.87
C ARG A 404 15.48 5.02 -28.24
N LYS A 405 14.74 5.78 -29.05
CA LYS A 405 13.62 6.60 -28.59
C LYS A 405 12.48 5.73 -28.07
N TRP A 406 12.20 4.60 -28.74
CA TRP A 406 11.16 3.65 -28.32
C TRP A 406 11.54 2.89 -27.04
N GLY A 407 12.83 2.75 -26.76
CA GLY A 407 13.34 2.21 -25.49
C GLY A 407 13.33 0.68 -25.42
N PRO A 408 13.43 0.10 -24.21
CA PRO A 408 13.65 -1.34 -24.01
C PRO A 408 12.46 -2.23 -24.42
N THR A 409 11.25 -1.68 -24.50
CA THR A 409 10.04 -2.42 -24.86
C THR A 409 9.67 -2.29 -26.35
N TRP A 410 10.59 -1.80 -27.19
CA TRP A 410 10.30 -1.48 -28.59
C TRP A 410 9.78 -2.69 -29.39
N THR A 411 10.24 -3.91 -29.11
CA THR A 411 9.76 -5.12 -29.79
C THR A 411 8.29 -5.41 -29.45
N GLN A 412 7.87 -5.20 -28.20
CA GLN A 412 6.46 -5.29 -27.80
C GLN A 412 5.62 -4.16 -28.38
N GLN A 413 6.17 -2.96 -28.55
CA GLN A 413 5.48 -1.85 -29.25
C GLN A 413 5.26 -2.17 -30.74
N VAL A 414 6.24 -2.83 -31.39
CA VAL A 414 6.09 -3.33 -32.76
C VAL A 414 5.02 -4.41 -32.84
N LEU A 415 4.99 -5.34 -31.88
CA LEU A 415 3.95 -6.36 -31.75
C LEU A 415 2.56 -5.72 -31.59
N PHE A 416 2.43 -4.71 -30.72
CA PHE A 416 1.20 -3.94 -30.53
C PHE A 416 0.72 -3.30 -31.83
N SER A 417 1.62 -2.60 -32.53
CA SER A 417 1.31 -1.93 -33.81
C SER A 417 0.84 -2.91 -34.88
N MET A 418 1.46 -4.09 -34.95
CA MET A 418 1.07 -5.17 -35.88
C MET A 418 -0.29 -5.75 -35.53
N VAL A 419 -0.53 -6.06 -34.25
CA VAL A 419 -1.81 -6.60 -33.78
C VAL A 419 -2.95 -5.61 -34.05
N HIS A 420 -2.71 -4.32 -33.81
CA HIS A 420 -3.66 -3.26 -34.13
C HIS A 420 -3.94 -3.16 -35.64
N GLU A 421 -2.92 -3.21 -36.49
CA GLU A 421 -3.08 -3.16 -37.96
C GLU A 421 -3.87 -4.38 -38.49
N VAL A 422 -3.70 -5.56 -37.90
CA VAL A 422 -4.52 -6.74 -38.24
C VAL A 422 -5.96 -6.61 -37.76
N MET A 423 -6.19 -5.93 -36.63
CA MET A 423 -7.54 -5.65 -36.13
C MET A 423 -8.30 -4.69 -37.06
N GLU A 424 -7.62 -3.67 -37.59
CA GLU A 424 -8.17 -2.72 -38.58
C GLU A 424 -8.41 -3.39 -39.94
N GLU A 425 -7.48 -4.23 -40.40
CA GLU A 425 -7.50 -4.84 -41.75
C GLU A 425 -7.34 -6.36 -41.71
N PRO A 426 -8.34 -7.12 -41.19
CA PRO A 426 -8.24 -8.56 -40.99
C PRO A 426 -8.01 -9.33 -42.29
N ASP A 427 -8.56 -8.87 -43.42
CA ASP A 427 -8.38 -9.48 -44.75
C ASP A 427 -6.92 -9.45 -45.22
N LYS A 428 -6.12 -8.51 -44.71
CA LYS A 428 -4.70 -8.36 -45.06
C LYS A 428 -3.76 -8.98 -44.03
N LYS A 429 -4.28 -9.77 -43.07
CA LYS A 429 -3.51 -10.41 -41.97
C LYS A 429 -2.18 -11.00 -42.44
N MET A 430 -2.20 -11.81 -43.50
CA MET A 430 -0.97 -12.46 -44.02
C MET A 430 0.04 -11.46 -44.58
N GLY A 431 -0.41 -10.41 -45.28
CA GLY A 431 0.45 -9.37 -45.81
C GLY A 431 1.09 -8.54 -44.70
N ILE A 432 0.32 -8.20 -43.67
CA ILE A 432 0.77 -7.46 -42.49
C ILE A 432 1.83 -8.27 -41.72
N LEU A 433 1.54 -9.54 -41.42
CA LEU A 433 2.49 -10.46 -40.76
C LEU A 433 3.82 -10.54 -41.51
N LYS A 434 3.77 -10.68 -42.84
CA LYS A 434 4.96 -10.74 -43.68
C LYS A 434 5.75 -9.42 -43.61
N ALA A 435 5.08 -8.27 -43.73
CA ALA A 435 5.73 -6.96 -43.68
C ALA A 435 6.44 -6.70 -42.33
N TYR A 436 5.79 -7.02 -41.21
CA TYR A 436 6.40 -6.88 -39.88
C TYR A 436 7.53 -7.88 -39.64
N SER A 437 7.39 -9.12 -40.11
CA SER A 437 8.47 -10.11 -40.08
C SER A 437 9.70 -9.66 -40.88
N GLU A 438 9.50 -9.11 -42.09
CA GLU A 438 10.57 -8.53 -42.90
C GLU A 438 11.23 -7.33 -42.22
N PHE A 439 10.43 -6.45 -41.59
CA PHE A 439 10.95 -5.33 -40.82
C PHE A 439 11.83 -5.77 -39.65
N LEU A 440 11.39 -6.73 -38.84
CA LEU A 440 12.17 -7.28 -37.74
C LEU A 440 13.45 -8.00 -38.22
N ASN A 441 13.37 -8.71 -39.34
CA ASN A 441 14.54 -9.32 -39.98
C ASN A 441 15.54 -8.28 -40.47
N LYS A 442 15.09 -7.14 -41.03
CA LYS A 442 15.96 -6.00 -41.36
C LYS A 442 16.64 -5.44 -40.11
N CYS A 443 15.91 -5.24 -39.01
CA CYS A 443 16.49 -4.81 -37.73
C CYS A 443 17.57 -5.78 -37.24
N LYS A 444 17.31 -7.10 -37.34
CA LYS A 444 18.26 -8.16 -36.97
C LYS A 444 19.49 -8.16 -37.89
N ALA A 445 19.31 -8.11 -39.20
CA ALA A 445 20.41 -8.08 -40.18
C ALA A 445 21.28 -6.83 -40.01
N MET A 446 20.67 -5.72 -39.58
CA MET A 446 21.39 -4.51 -39.20
C MET A 446 21.89 -4.56 -37.75
N ASN A 447 21.91 -5.67 -37.00
CA ASN A 447 22.41 -5.67 -35.60
C ASN A 447 21.85 -4.52 -34.74
N LEU A 448 20.55 -4.21 -34.87
CA LEU A 448 19.89 -3.10 -34.19
C LEU A 448 18.95 -3.54 -33.07
N LEU A 449 18.81 -4.85 -32.81
CA LEU A 449 17.87 -5.35 -31.80
C LEU A 449 18.13 -4.75 -30.40
N GLU A 450 19.41 -4.56 -30.08
CA GLU A 450 19.89 -3.98 -28.82
C GLU A 450 20.23 -2.49 -28.93
N ALA A 451 19.82 -1.79 -29.99
CA ALA A 451 20.23 -0.39 -30.21
C ALA A 451 19.82 0.55 -29.05
N TYR A 452 18.72 0.24 -28.36
CA TYR A 452 18.25 0.96 -27.17
C TYR A 452 19.25 0.94 -26.01
N SER A 453 20.08 -0.10 -25.89
CA SER A 453 21.03 -0.29 -24.80
C SER A 453 22.45 0.18 -25.14
N PHE A 454 22.71 0.59 -26.40
CA PHE A 454 24.02 1.04 -26.83
C PHE A 454 24.50 2.25 -26.01
N LYS A 455 25.76 2.21 -25.58
CA LYS A 455 26.42 3.32 -24.90
C LYS A 455 27.14 4.19 -25.93
N PRO A 456 27.05 5.54 -25.84
CA PRO A 456 27.84 6.42 -26.69
C PRO A 456 29.34 6.16 -26.50
N LEU A 457 30.11 6.19 -27.59
CA LEU A 457 31.58 6.07 -27.57
C LEU A 457 32.26 7.17 -26.74
N LEU A 458 31.63 8.34 -26.64
CA LEU A 458 32.07 9.48 -25.85
C LEU A 458 30.98 9.88 -24.86
N ASP A 459 31.33 9.93 -23.58
CA ASP A 459 30.42 10.45 -22.56
C ASP A 459 30.43 11.99 -22.52
N GLY A 460 29.46 12.58 -21.82
CA GLY A 460 29.32 14.04 -21.76
C GLY A 460 30.52 14.76 -21.13
N LYS A 461 31.32 14.09 -20.28
CA LYS A 461 32.54 14.67 -19.68
C LYS A 461 33.68 14.67 -20.69
N GLN A 462 33.87 13.57 -21.40
CA GLN A 462 34.87 13.41 -22.46
C GLN A 462 34.59 14.40 -23.61
N LEU A 463 33.32 14.56 -23.99
CA LEU A 463 32.90 15.49 -25.04
C LEU A 463 33.12 16.95 -24.63
N ALA A 464 32.78 17.32 -23.39
CA ALA A 464 33.01 18.66 -22.85
C ALA A 464 34.50 19.01 -22.79
N ALA A 465 35.34 18.05 -22.38
CA ALA A 465 36.80 18.21 -22.34
C ALA A 465 37.40 18.39 -23.73
N ALA A 466 37.03 17.53 -24.69
CA ALA A 466 37.56 17.56 -26.06
C ALA A 466 37.12 18.76 -26.90
N LEU A 467 36.00 19.40 -26.52
CA LEU A 467 35.48 20.62 -27.13
C LEU A 467 35.82 21.89 -26.33
N SER A 468 36.50 21.77 -25.19
CA SER A 468 36.81 22.87 -24.26
C SER A 468 35.58 23.75 -23.95
N THR A 469 34.40 23.14 -23.81
CA THR A 469 33.13 23.86 -23.60
C THR A 469 32.42 23.33 -22.36
N LYS A 470 31.79 24.20 -21.56
CA LYS A 470 31.04 23.77 -20.38
C LYS A 470 29.79 22.96 -20.79
N PRO A 471 29.44 21.88 -20.06
CA PRO A 471 28.20 21.14 -20.28
C PRO A 471 26.98 22.06 -20.21
N GLY A 472 26.00 21.86 -21.09
CA GLY A 472 24.78 22.69 -21.17
C GLY A 472 23.71 22.06 -22.05
N VAL A 473 22.69 22.84 -22.46
CA VAL A 473 21.51 22.34 -23.22
C VAL A 473 21.90 21.66 -24.54
N TRP A 474 22.97 22.10 -25.19
CA TRP A 474 23.53 21.52 -26.41
C TRP A 474 24.06 20.07 -26.25
N MET A 475 24.35 19.65 -25.01
CA MET A 475 25.00 18.36 -24.72
C MET A 475 24.12 17.17 -25.15
N LYS A 476 22.80 17.26 -24.95
CA LYS A 476 21.87 16.21 -25.36
C LYS A 476 21.94 15.98 -26.87
N THR A 477 21.81 17.07 -27.64
CA THR A 477 21.86 17.02 -29.11
C THR A 477 23.23 16.55 -29.61
N ALA A 478 24.32 16.96 -28.94
CA ALA A 478 25.66 16.51 -29.30
C ALA A 478 25.86 15.00 -29.04
N LEU A 479 25.33 14.46 -27.94
CA LEU A 479 25.34 13.02 -27.67
C LEU A 479 24.48 12.23 -28.67
N ASP A 480 23.36 12.81 -29.14
CA ASP A 480 22.55 12.23 -30.21
C ASP A 480 23.33 12.17 -31.54
N VAL A 481 24.15 13.19 -31.86
CA VAL A 481 25.05 13.17 -33.03
C VAL A 481 26.13 12.09 -32.89
N VAL A 482 26.75 11.96 -31.72
CA VAL A 482 27.71 10.88 -31.42
C VAL A 482 27.07 9.52 -31.67
N MET A 483 25.86 9.30 -31.15
CA MET A 483 25.15 8.04 -31.31
C MET A 483 24.74 7.78 -32.76
N ALA A 484 24.23 8.78 -33.46
CA ALA A 484 23.87 8.65 -34.88
C ALA A 484 25.10 8.32 -35.75
N TRP A 485 26.26 8.89 -35.44
CA TRP A 485 27.51 8.51 -36.10
C TRP A 485 27.92 7.06 -35.81
N GLN A 486 27.88 6.65 -34.54
CA GLN A 486 28.21 5.30 -34.11
C GLN A 486 27.30 4.26 -34.77
N LEU A 487 26.02 4.59 -34.95
CA LEU A 487 25.08 3.73 -35.65
C LEU A 487 25.34 3.66 -37.16
N ARG A 488 25.84 4.74 -37.80
CA ARG A 488 26.27 4.71 -39.22
C ARG A 488 27.55 3.91 -39.42
N ASN A 489 28.46 3.94 -38.46
CA ASN A 489 29.79 3.34 -38.56
C ASN A 489 29.99 2.26 -37.48
N PRO A 490 29.29 1.11 -37.57
CA PRO A 490 29.26 0.12 -36.49
C PRO A 490 30.62 -0.55 -36.21
N GLU A 491 31.52 -0.59 -37.20
CA GLU A 491 32.86 -1.16 -37.06
C GLU A 491 33.92 -0.12 -36.67
N ASN A 492 33.56 1.17 -36.68
CA ASN A 492 34.49 2.25 -36.39
C ASN A 492 34.36 2.69 -34.93
N THR A 493 35.41 2.43 -34.14
CA THR A 493 35.51 2.83 -32.74
C THR A 493 36.44 4.02 -32.52
N ASP A 494 36.86 4.69 -33.60
CA ASP A 494 37.75 5.84 -33.53
C ASP A 494 37.03 7.04 -32.89
N LYS A 495 37.56 7.46 -31.75
CA LYS A 495 37.02 8.59 -30.98
C LYS A 495 37.32 9.93 -31.63
N ASP A 496 38.40 10.03 -32.40
CA ASP A 496 38.81 11.29 -33.03
C ASP A 496 37.92 11.61 -34.23
N ALA A 497 37.55 10.58 -35.01
CA ALA A 497 36.58 10.71 -36.11
C ALA A 497 35.18 11.16 -35.62
N VAL A 498 34.72 10.65 -34.48
CA VAL A 498 33.46 11.10 -33.83
C VAL A 498 33.57 12.57 -33.41
N LEU A 499 34.69 12.96 -32.81
CA LEU A 499 34.92 14.31 -32.32
C LEU A 499 34.92 15.33 -33.47
N GLU A 500 35.53 14.99 -34.61
CA GLU A 500 35.50 15.83 -35.80
C GLU A 500 34.06 16.06 -36.28
N GLN A 501 33.24 15.01 -36.34
CA GLN A 501 31.83 15.14 -36.72
C GLN A 501 31.03 16.05 -35.77
N VAL A 502 31.28 15.95 -34.47
CA VAL A 502 30.62 16.83 -33.47
C VAL A 502 31.11 18.27 -33.60
N ARG A 503 32.39 18.50 -33.94
CA ARG A 503 32.92 19.85 -34.22
C ARG A 503 32.25 20.47 -35.44
N THR A 504 32.15 19.73 -36.55
CA THR A 504 31.44 20.18 -37.76
C THR A 504 29.98 20.49 -37.47
N TRP A 505 29.28 19.64 -36.71
CA TRP A 505 27.90 19.91 -36.29
C TRP A 505 27.79 21.21 -35.47
N LYS A 506 28.71 21.41 -34.51
CA LYS A 506 28.72 22.58 -33.63
C LYS A 506 28.92 23.90 -34.39
N GLU A 507 29.70 23.89 -35.47
CA GLU A 507 29.88 25.05 -36.35
C GLU A 507 28.58 25.45 -37.08
N THR A 508 27.71 24.47 -37.35
CA THR A 508 26.41 24.68 -38.00
C THR A 508 25.23 24.87 -37.05
N TYR A 509 25.42 24.66 -35.74
CA TYR A 509 24.35 24.69 -34.75
C TYR A 509 24.01 26.13 -34.32
N GLN A 510 22.82 26.60 -34.69
CA GLN A 510 22.23 27.84 -34.15
C GLN A 510 21.27 27.48 -33.00
N PRO A 511 21.45 28.00 -31.77
CA PRO A 511 20.52 27.75 -30.67
C PRO A 511 19.19 28.48 -30.92
N GLU A 512 18.07 27.77 -30.77
CA GLU A 512 16.74 28.41 -30.72
C GLU A 512 16.63 29.35 -29.49
N PRO A 513 15.92 30.49 -29.61
CA PRO A 513 15.77 31.44 -28.51
C PRO A 513 14.96 30.83 -27.35
N GLU A 514 15.51 30.90 -26.12
CA GLU A 514 14.85 30.41 -24.92
C GLU A 514 13.58 31.23 -24.57
N PRO A 515 12.47 30.59 -24.14
CA PRO A 515 11.38 31.29 -23.47
C PRO A 515 11.82 31.76 -22.06
N PRO A 516 11.27 32.87 -21.54
CA PRO A 516 11.83 33.56 -20.38
C PRO A 516 11.67 32.74 -19.09
N LYS A 517 12.80 32.35 -18.49
CA LYS A 517 12.85 31.70 -17.17
C LYS A 517 12.76 32.74 -16.06
N LYS A 518 11.75 32.59 -15.18
CA LYS A 518 11.60 33.38 -13.94
C LYS A 518 12.75 33.07 -12.97
N LYS A 519 13.40 34.10 -12.46
CA LYS A 519 14.47 34.02 -11.45
C LYS A 519 13.95 33.41 -10.15
N GLN A 520 14.53 32.31 -9.70
CA GLN A 520 14.49 31.87 -8.30
C GLN A 520 15.88 32.00 -7.66
N LYS A 521 15.88 32.35 -6.37
CA LYS A 521 17.05 32.68 -5.55
C LYS A 521 17.95 31.46 -5.34
N LYS A 522 19.26 31.65 -5.53
CA LYS A 522 20.31 30.68 -5.21
C LYS A 522 20.43 30.44 -3.70
N GLN A 523 20.03 29.26 -3.23
CA GLN A 523 20.74 28.56 -2.15
C GLN A 523 21.69 27.53 -2.81
N GLY A 524 22.87 27.32 -2.23
CA GLY A 524 24.05 26.77 -2.92
C GLY A 524 23.82 25.42 -3.61
N GLU A 525 24.06 25.37 -4.92
CA GLU A 525 24.03 24.16 -5.76
C GLU A 525 24.89 23.01 -5.18
N LEU A 526 25.98 23.35 -4.47
CA LEU A 526 26.86 22.36 -3.83
C LEU A 526 26.14 21.52 -2.77
N THR A 527 25.20 22.10 -2.01
CA THR A 527 24.51 21.41 -0.93
C THR A 527 23.52 20.40 -1.50
N SER A 528 22.77 20.75 -2.54
CA SER A 528 21.81 19.84 -3.21
C SER A 528 22.48 18.59 -3.79
N ASP A 529 23.63 18.78 -4.44
CA ASP A 529 24.40 17.69 -5.05
C ASP A 529 25.03 16.78 -3.98
N LEU A 530 25.62 17.36 -2.92
CA LEU A 530 26.17 16.61 -1.79
C LEU A 530 25.08 15.82 -1.05
N THR A 531 23.93 16.44 -0.79
CA THR A 531 22.80 15.80 -0.13
C THR A 531 22.24 14.64 -0.97
N THR A 532 22.14 14.81 -2.30
CA THR A 532 21.73 13.74 -3.22
C THR A 532 22.75 12.60 -3.24
N HIS A 533 24.04 12.93 -3.21
CA HIS A 533 25.13 11.95 -3.15
C HIS A 533 25.07 11.10 -1.88
N PHE A 534 24.99 11.74 -0.70
CA PHE A 534 24.89 11.04 0.59
C PHE A 534 23.62 10.18 0.67
N LEU A 535 22.48 10.68 0.19
CA LEU A 535 21.24 9.90 0.18
C LEU A 535 21.36 8.62 -0.65
N ARG A 536 21.91 8.72 -1.86
CA ARG A 536 21.89 7.59 -2.82
C ARG A 536 23.04 6.61 -2.66
N LEU A 537 24.22 7.08 -2.25
CA LEU A 537 25.43 6.26 -2.19
C LEU A 537 25.83 5.88 -0.77
N THR A 538 25.46 6.67 0.23
CA THR A 538 25.86 6.43 1.63
C THR A 538 24.70 5.88 2.46
N LEU A 539 23.56 6.57 2.48
CA LEU A 539 22.41 6.18 3.30
C LEU A 539 21.61 5.04 2.67
N ARG A 540 21.36 5.05 1.35
CA ARG A 540 20.57 4.00 0.68
C ARG A 540 21.10 2.58 0.94
N PRO A 541 22.41 2.27 0.85
CA PRO A 541 22.90 0.92 1.18
C PRO A 541 22.58 0.50 2.61
N LEU A 542 22.75 1.41 3.58
CA LEU A 542 22.53 1.13 5.01
C LEU A 542 21.07 0.81 5.33
N PHE A 543 20.12 1.44 4.64
CA PHE A 543 18.68 1.21 4.82
C PHE A 543 18.07 0.23 3.81
N SER A 544 18.82 -0.18 2.76
CA SER A 544 18.29 -1.03 1.68
C SER A 544 17.98 -2.46 2.10
N GLN A 545 18.73 -2.98 3.07
CA GLN A 545 18.52 -4.31 3.64
C GLN A 545 17.46 -4.28 4.75
N THR A 546 17.13 -3.09 5.25
CA THR A 546 16.09 -2.93 6.26
C THR A 546 14.72 -3.08 5.59
N PRO A 547 13.83 -3.94 6.13
CA PRO A 547 12.50 -4.11 5.57
C PRO A 547 11.73 -2.80 5.59
N ARG A 548 11.14 -2.47 4.44
CA ARG A 548 10.37 -1.23 4.27
C ARG A 548 9.07 -1.29 5.08
N PRO A 549 8.63 -0.17 5.67
CA PRO A 549 7.31 -0.05 6.27
C PRO A 549 6.23 -0.53 5.31
N HIS A 550 5.31 -1.38 5.80
CA HIS A 550 4.30 -2.05 4.97
C HIS A 550 3.34 -1.06 4.29
N ASP A 551 3.18 0.12 4.90
CA ASP A 551 2.35 1.22 4.43
C ASP A 551 3.02 2.06 3.32
N LEU A 552 4.20 1.64 2.82
CA LEU A 552 4.94 2.32 1.77
C LEU A 552 5.15 1.48 0.52
N THR A 553 5.00 2.15 -0.63
CA THR A 553 5.43 1.64 -1.94
C THR A 553 6.91 1.92 -2.19
N GLU A 554 7.46 1.30 -3.24
CA GLU A 554 8.84 1.50 -3.72
C GLU A 554 9.21 2.97 -4.01
N ALA A 555 8.22 3.81 -4.27
CA ALA A 555 8.40 5.23 -4.58
C ALA A 555 8.14 6.17 -3.38
N GLY A 556 8.01 5.65 -2.15
CA GLY A 556 7.71 6.46 -0.97
C GLY A 556 6.31 7.09 -1.03
N ARG A 557 5.32 6.37 -1.56
CA ARG A 557 3.90 6.74 -1.52
C ARG A 557 3.13 5.76 -0.64
N ARG A 558 1.99 6.19 -0.10
CA ARG A 558 1.14 5.31 0.71
C ARG A 558 0.77 4.06 -0.07
N ASN A 559 1.01 2.91 0.54
CA ASN A 559 0.57 1.63 0.05
C ASN A 559 -0.90 1.45 0.42
N ILE A 560 -1.79 1.67 -0.53
CA ILE A 560 -3.25 1.53 -0.35
C ILE A 560 -3.63 0.05 -0.14
N ASN A 561 -2.75 -0.87 -0.53
CA ASN A 561 -2.88 -2.32 -0.32
C ASN A 561 -2.24 -2.78 1.00
N ALA A 562 -1.88 -1.86 1.89
CA ALA A 562 -1.31 -2.22 3.17
C ALA A 562 -2.38 -2.87 4.08
N SER A 563 -2.55 -4.19 3.95
CA SER A 563 -3.23 -5.00 4.94
C SER A 563 -2.28 -5.32 6.09
N VAL A 564 -2.71 -5.06 7.31
CA VAL A 564 -2.12 -5.38 8.62
C VAL A 564 -1.16 -6.58 8.58
N LEU A 565 0.12 -6.28 8.36
CA LEU A 565 1.24 -7.17 8.64
C LEU A 565 2.30 -6.28 9.30
N ARG A 566 2.15 -6.03 10.61
CA ARG A 566 3.35 -5.77 11.42
C ARG A 566 4.12 -7.09 11.43
N LYS A 567 5.10 -7.22 10.54
CA LYS A 567 6.13 -8.24 10.71
C LYS A 567 6.87 -7.86 11.99
N ASP A 568 6.60 -8.55 13.09
CA ASP A 568 7.55 -8.60 14.20
C ASP A 568 8.80 -9.30 13.66
N ILE A 569 9.87 -8.51 13.51
CA ILE A 569 11.19 -9.01 13.14
C ILE A 569 12.03 -8.98 14.41
N SER A 570 11.70 -9.87 15.33
CA SER A 570 12.57 -10.25 16.45
C SER A 570 13.02 -11.68 16.21
N GLY A 571 14.27 -11.87 15.73
CA GLY A 571 14.83 -13.21 15.60
C GLY A 571 15.92 -13.44 14.55
N VAL A 572 16.35 -12.43 13.79
CA VAL A 572 17.55 -12.53 12.95
C VAL A 572 18.60 -11.59 13.53
N PHE A 573 19.87 -12.01 13.61
CA PHE A 573 20.98 -11.22 14.15
C PHE A 573 20.92 -9.77 13.62
N ASP A 574 20.59 -8.82 14.51
CA ASP A 574 20.16 -7.44 14.17
C ASP A 574 21.31 -6.61 13.54
N GLU A 575 22.55 -7.00 13.80
CA GLU A 575 23.76 -6.26 13.38
C GLU A 575 23.98 -6.20 11.86
N ASP A 576 23.54 -7.21 11.10
CA ASP A 576 23.76 -7.26 9.66
C ASP A 576 22.59 -6.66 8.85
N ILE A 577 21.38 -6.62 9.42
CA ILE A 577 20.16 -6.12 8.76
C ILE A 577 19.92 -4.62 9.01
N ARG A 578 20.35 -4.12 10.17
CA ARG A 578 20.21 -2.71 10.57
C ARG A 578 21.56 -2.12 11.03
N PRO A 579 22.54 -1.99 10.11
CA PRO A 579 23.87 -1.47 10.46
C PRO A 579 23.79 -0.05 11.07
N TRP A 580 22.82 0.76 10.66
CA TRP A 580 22.55 2.11 11.19
C TRP A 580 22.11 2.14 12.67
N LYS A 581 21.72 1.00 13.26
CA LYS A 581 21.33 0.88 14.69
C LYS A 581 22.52 0.54 15.59
N THR A 582 23.57 -0.07 15.04
CA THR A 582 24.68 -0.63 15.82
C THR A 582 26.03 -0.05 15.40
N LYS A 583 26.56 -0.46 14.24
CA LYS A 583 27.91 -0.12 13.76
C LYS A 583 28.00 1.27 13.13
N ASP A 584 26.92 1.73 12.50
CA ASP A 584 26.85 2.96 11.72
C ASP A 584 25.83 3.97 12.29
N SER A 585 25.85 4.18 13.61
CA SER A 585 24.92 5.10 14.30
C SER A 585 24.97 6.54 13.77
N TRP A 586 26.13 6.96 13.23
CA TRP A 586 26.33 8.25 12.54
C TRP A 586 25.37 8.45 11.35
N ALA A 587 24.79 7.38 10.81
CA ALA A 587 23.84 7.44 9.70
C ALA A 587 22.56 8.23 10.08
N LEU A 588 22.12 8.17 11.35
CA LEU A 588 20.95 8.93 11.81
C LEU A 588 21.26 10.43 11.91
N ASP A 589 22.48 10.80 12.25
CA ASP A 589 22.92 12.20 12.28
C ASP A 589 23.08 12.76 10.86
N LEU A 590 23.61 11.95 9.94
CA LEU A 590 23.69 12.32 8.53
C LEU A 590 22.29 12.46 7.93
N LEU A 591 21.37 11.54 8.21
CA LEU A 591 19.98 11.62 7.74
C LEU A 591 19.27 12.86 8.30
N LEU A 592 19.51 13.24 9.57
CA LEU A 592 18.95 14.47 10.12
C LEU A 592 19.54 15.71 9.45
N TRP A 593 20.86 15.75 9.24
CA TRP A 593 21.50 16.84 8.52
C TRP A 593 20.92 16.99 7.11
N VAL A 594 20.68 15.87 6.42
CA VAL A 594 20.02 15.85 5.12
C VAL A 594 18.62 16.46 5.19
N CYS A 595 17.75 16.01 6.11
CA CYS A 595 16.38 16.56 6.24
C CYS A 595 16.37 18.06 6.54
N LYS A 596 17.37 18.59 7.27
CA LYS A 596 17.51 20.02 7.57
C LYS A 596 18.05 20.85 6.39
N SER A 597 18.78 20.23 5.48
CA SER A 597 19.53 20.93 4.41
C SER A 597 18.81 20.96 3.07
N LEU A 598 17.75 20.16 2.89
CA LEU A 598 17.00 20.08 1.64
C LEU A 598 16.02 21.25 1.49
N ASP A 599 15.97 21.82 0.29
CA ASP A 599 14.91 22.75 -0.12
C ASP A 599 13.68 22.00 -0.67
N HIS A 600 12.60 22.75 -0.93
CA HIS A 600 11.33 22.23 -1.44
C HIS A 600 11.49 21.39 -2.73
N GLU A 601 12.33 21.81 -3.68
CA GLU A 601 12.50 21.11 -4.96
C GLU A 601 13.27 19.79 -4.77
N CYS A 602 14.29 19.79 -3.90
CA CYS A 602 15.12 18.63 -3.63
C CYS A 602 14.37 17.58 -2.79
N VAL A 603 13.54 18.01 -1.82
CA VAL A 603 12.64 17.13 -1.09
C VAL A 603 11.72 16.37 -2.06
N GLU A 604 11.12 17.06 -3.05
CA GLU A 604 10.25 16.41 -4.03
C GLU A 604 11.02 15.43 -4.92
N ARG A 605 12.22 15.80 -5.37
CA ARG A 605 13.06 14.96 -6.24
C ARG A 605 13.52 13.68 -5.55
N GLU A 606 13.95 13.76 -4.30
CA GLU A 606 14.51 12.64 -3.54
C GLU A 606 13.48 11.96 -2.60
N TRP A 607 12.20 12.32 -2.70
CA TRP A 607 11.11 11.84 -1.84
C TRP A 607 11.10 10.31 -1.69
N GLY A 608 11.20 9.57 -2.80
CA GLY A 608 11.17 8.10 -2.77
C GLY A 608 12.34 7.45 -2.03
N VAL A 609 13.46 8.17 -1.85
CA VAL A 609 14.65 7.68 -1.13
C VAL A 609 14.63 8.13 0.33
N LEU A 610 14.03 9.29 0.63
CA LEU A 610 13.95 9.87 1.97
C LEU A 610 12.92 9.19 2.87
N ILE A 611 11.74 8.89 2.32
CA ILE A 611 10.61 8.42 3.14
C ILE A 611 10.85 7.05 3.78
N PRO A 612 11.38 6.02 3.07
CA PRO A 612 11.56 4.71 3.69
C PRO A 612 12.49 4.74 4.92
N PRO A 613 13.69 5.39 4.89
CA PRO A 613 14.51 5.56 6.10
C PRO A 613 13.80 6.30 7.23
N VAL A 614 13.12 7.42 6.95
CA VAL A 614 12.44 8.22 7.98
C VAL A 614 11.33 7.41 8.68
N LEU A 615 10.50 6.69 7.92
CA LEU A 615 9.44 5.86 8.49
C LEU A 615 9.99 4.60 9.17
N THR A 616 11.06 4.00 8.65
CA THR A 616 11.72 2.86 9.31
C THR A 616 12.22 3.24 10.71
N VAL A 617 12.80 4.43 10.87
CA VAL A 617 13.25 4.95 12.16
C VAL A 617 12.04 5.33 13.06
N LEU A 618 10.97 5.87 12.47
CA LEU A 618 9.75 6.25 13.21
C LEU A 618 8.91 5.04 13.67
N ASP A 619 8.97 3.92 12.98
CA ASP A 619 8.23 2.69 13.32
C ASP A 619 9.09 1.69 14.14
N ASP A 620 10.31 2.07 14.55
CA ASP A 620 11.17 1.21 15.39
C ASP A 620 10.56 1.03 16.80
N THR A 621 10.91 -0.09 17.43
CA THR A 621 10.41 -0.44 18.77
C THR A 621 11.18 0.27 19.88
N ASP A 622 12.42 0.71 19.61
CA ASP A 622 13.26 1.44 20.56
C ASP A 622 12.84 2.90 20.67
N VAL A 623 12.59 3.37 21.90
CA VAL A 623 12.07 4.73 22.15
C VAL A 623 13.04 5.84 21.75
N GLU A 624 14.35 5.64 21.91
CA GLU A 624 15.36 6.64 21.55
C GLU A 624 15.43 6.81 20.03
N ILE A 625 15.39 5.70 19.29
CA ILE A 625 15.33 5.68 17.82
C ILE A 625 14.01 6.28 17.34
N LYS A 626 12.89 5.90 17.94
CA LYS A 626 11.56 6.43 17.59
C LYS A 626 11.47 7.93 17.79
N THR A 627 12.04 8.43 18.89
CA THR A 627 12.18 9.88 19.15
C THR A 627 12.98 10.56 18.04
N ARG A 628 14.08 9.95 17.58
CA ARG A 628 14.84 10.46 16.44
C ARG A 628 14.01 10.47 15.16
N GLY A 629 13.18 9.45 14.95
CA GLY A 629 12.19 9.38 13.85
C GLY A 629 11.22 10.55 13.84
N CYS A 630 10.65 10.91 15.00
CA CYS A 630 9.79 12.08 15.16
C CYS A 630 10.51 13.37 14.75
N GLN A 631 11.76 13.54 15.20
CA GLN A 631 12.59 14.71 14.86
C GLN A 631 12.92 14.78 13.36
N LEU A 632 13.28 13.64 12.76
CA LEU A 632 13.56 13.52 11.32
C LEU A 632 12.34 13.95 10.50
N LEU A 633 11.17 13.40 10.84
CA LEU A 633 9.93 13.70 10.14
C LEU A 633 9.53 15.16 10.33
N GLN A 634 9.63 15.72 11.54
CA GLN A 634 9.35 17.13 11.78
C GLN A 634 10.22 18.04 10.89
N ASN A 635 11.53 17.81 10.85
CA ASN A 635 12.45 18.65 10.04
C ASN A 635 12.20 18.50 8.54
N LEU A 636 11.85 17.30 8.08
CA LEU A 636 11.46 17.07 6.69
C LEU A 636 10.17 17.81 6.33
N LEU A 637 9.16 17.77 7.20
CA LEU A 637 7.85 18.41 6.97
C LEU A 637 7.94 19.93 6.86
N LEU A 638 8.84 20.57 7.61
CA LEU A 638 9.06 22.03 7.54
C LEU A 638 9.47 22.50 6.14
N ASN A 639 10.17 21.66 5.37
CA ASN A 639 10.62 21.95 4.00
C ASN A 639 9.83 21.16 2.94
N THR A 640 8.71 20.51 3.30
CA THR A 640 7.92 19.72 2.36
C THR A 640 6.91 20.59 1.62
N PRO A 641 6.85 20.56 0.27
CA PRO A 641 5.80 21.25 -0.48
C PRO A 641 4.42 20.73 -0.09
N SER A 642 3.46 21.63 0.14
CA SER A 642 2.14 21.27 0.67
C SER A 642 1.31 20.35 -0.22
N ASP A 643 1.49 20.41 -1.55
CA ASP A 643 0.82 19.52 -2.49
C ASP A 643 1.45 18.11 -2.56
N LEU A 644 2.70 17.96 -2.10
CA LEU A 644 3.42 16.69 -2.18
C LEU A 644 2.80 15.63 -1.27
N LEU A 645 2.42 16.01 -0.05
CA LEU A 645 1.76 15.11 0.91
C LEU A 645 0.38 14.65 0.41
N LYS A 646 -0.37 15.53 -0.25
CA LYS A 646 -1.67 15.20 -0.88
C LYS A 646 -1.49 14.24 -2.06
N ARG A 647 -0.50 14.50 -2.92
CA ARG A 647 -0.20 13.66 -4.10
C ARG A 647 0.33 12.27 -3.73
N THR A 648 1.11 12.18 -2.66
CA THR A 648 1.73 10.91 -2.21
C THR A 648 0.81 10.10 -1.31
N GLY A 649 -0.24 10.73 -0.77
CA GLY A 649 -1.23 10.11 0.10
C GLY A 649 -0.68 9.71 1.46
N LEU A 650 0.46 10.24 1.89
CA LEU A 650 1.18 9.80 3.10
C LEU A 650 0.69 10.42 4.41
N VAL A 651 -0.18 11.43 4.36
CA VAL A 651 -0.71 12.07 5.57
C VAL A 651 -1.27 11.05 6.58
N PRO A 652 -2.11 10.06 6.17
CA PRO A 652 -2.63 9.08 7.11
C PRO A 652 -1.56 8.11 7.67
N VAL A 653 -0.48 7.86 6.92
CA VAL A 653 0.63 6.99 7.36
C VAL A 653 1.43 7.71 8.44
N PHE A 654 1.83 8.96 8.18
CA PHE A 654 2.52 9.77 9.19
C PHE A 654 1.67 10.03 10.42
N GLU A 655 0.38 10.26 10.22
CA GLU A 655 -0.57 10.44 11.31
C GLU A 655 -0.65 9.20 12.20
N GLU A 656 -0.76 8.00 11.62
CA GLU A 656 -0.82 6.74 12.38
C GLU A 656 0.47 6.47 13.15
N SER A 657 1.63 6.58 12.49
CA SER A 657 2.94 6.39 13.13
C SER A 657 3.18 7.40 14.26
N LEU A 658 2.88 8.69 14.05
CA LEU A 658 3.06 9.72 15.07
C LEU A 658 2.07 9.61 16.22
N LEU A 659 0.79 9.31 15.96
CA LEU A 659 -0.19 9.10 17.03
C LEU A 659 0.17 7.89 17.88
N SER A 660 0.72 6.82 17.28
CA SER A 660 1.24 5.66 18.04
C SER A 660 2.35 6.04 19.03
N CYS A 661 3.10 7.11 18.78
CA CYS A 661 4.14 7.58 19.69
C CYS A 661 3.55 8.22 20.96
N THR A 662 2.33 8.74 20.89
CA THR A 662 1.66 9.39 22.03
C THR A 662 1.04 8.41 23.03
N SER A 663 1.00 7.11 22.71
CA SER A 663 0.55 6.05 23.62
C SER A 663 1.67 5.43 24.47
N TYR A 664 2.91 5.90 24.34
CA TYR A 664 4.04 5.46 25.17
C TYR A 664 3.99 6.19 26.52
N LEU A 665 3.24 5.58 27.45
CA LEU A 665 2.94 6.14 28.76
C LEU A 665 3.54 5.28 29.88
N PRO A 666 3.70 5.85 31.09
CA PRO A 666 4.38 5.22 32.24
C PRO A 666 3.93 3.80 32.63
N THR A 667 2.69 3.43 32.31
CA THR A 667 2.15 2.09 32.59
C THR A 667 2.89 0.98 31.84
N LEU A 668 3.51 1.28 30.69
CA LEU A 668 4.20 0.34 29.81
C LEU A 668 5.60 0.80 29.39
N THR A 669 5.96 2.06 29.64
CA THR A 669 7.21 2.69 29.19
C THR A 669 7.81 3.51 30.34
N PRO A 670 9.13 3.48 30.61
CA PRO A 670 9.73 4.31 31.65
C PRO A 670 9.36 5.79 31.54
N GLU A 671 9.26 6.49 32.68
CA GLU A 671 8.85 7.91 32.74
C GLU A 671 9.73 8.80 31.83
N LYS A 672 11.06 8.66 31.94
CA LYS A 672 12.02 9.45 31.17
C LYS A 672 11.87 9.25 29.66
N GLU A 673 11.58 8.03 29.24
CA GLU A 673 11.37 7.66 27.84
C GLU A 673 10.04 8.23 27.32
N SER A 674 8.97 8.10 28.12
CA SER A 674 7.65 8.69 27.84
C SER A 674 7.75 10.21 27.64
N ILE A 675 8.45 10.92 28.52
CA ILE A 675 8.67 12.37 28.39
C ILE A 675 9.41 12.72 27.10
N THR A 676 10.46 11.95 26.78
CA THR A 676 11.33 12.21 25.63
C THR A 676 10.56 12.05 24.32
N ILE A 677 9.78 10.98 24.17
CA ILE A 677 9.02 10.73 22.95
C ILE A 677 7.82 11.68 22.79
N LEU A 678 7.12 12.03 23.89
CA LEU A 678 6.01 13.00 23.84
C LEU A 678 6.48 14.37 23.36
N ASN A 679 7.63 14.85 23.87
CA ASN A 679 8.22 16.12 23.45
C ASN A 679 8.68 16.13 21.98
N ALA A 680 8.91 14.96 21.37
CA ALA A 680 9.21 14.87 19.94
C ALA A 680 7.95 14.69 19.07
N ALA A 681 6.94 13.95 19.55
CA ALA A 681 5.76 13.58 18.79
C ALA A 681 4.78 14.75 18.57
N PHE A 682 4.49 15.56 19.61
CA PHE A 682 3.55 16.68 19.49
C PHE A 682 4.00 17.75 18.48
N PRO A 683 5.25 18.23 18.49
CA PRO A 683 5.73 19.16 17.47
C PRO A 683 5.70 18.57 16.05
N ALA A 684 5.97 17.27 15.89
CA ALA A 684 5.88 16.60 14.59
C ALA A 684 4.43 16.50 14.08
N LEU A 685 3.46 16.24 14.97
CA LEU A 685 2.03 16.24 14.63
C LEU A 685 1.53 17.62 14.19
N ILE A 686 1.98 18.70 14.85
CA ILE A 686 1.65 20.08 14.46
C ILE A 686 2.29 20.40 13.09
N ALA A 687 3.56 20.07 12.91
CA ALA A 687 4.25 20.27 11.62
C ALA A 687 3.56 19.50 10.47
N LEU A 688 3.03 18.30 10.74
CA LEU A 688 2.26 17.52 9.78
C LEU A 688 0.95 18.23 9.41
N ALA A 689 0.25 18.79 10.40
CA ALA A 689 -0.98 19.54 10.16
C ALA A 689 -0.71 20.79 9.29
N ASP A 690 0.38 21.51 9.57
CA ASP A 690 0.80 22.69 8.82
C ASP A 690 1.18 22.34 7.36
N ALA A 691 1.98 21.28 7.17
CA ALA A 691 2.42 20.86 5.85
C ALA A 691 1.28 20.25 5.01
N ALA A 692 0.40 19.46 5.60
CA ALA A 692 -0.70 18.80 4.88
C ALA A 692 -1.85 19.75 4.53
N TYR A 693 -2.09 20.75 5.38
CA TYR A 693 -3.25 21.65 5.30
C TYR A 693 -2.83 23.12 5.43
N PRO A 694 -2.00 23.65 4.49
CA PRO A 694 -1.57 25.04 4.55
C PRO A 694 -2.78 25.97 4.45
N ILE A 695 -2.72 27.08 5.18
CA ILE A 695 -3.72 28.14 5.12
C ILE A 695 -3.20 29.20 4.14
N SER A 696 -3.96 29.50 3.08
CA SER A 696 -3.59 30.57 2.14
C SER A 696 -3.61 31.93 2.84
N PRO A 697 -2.79 32.92 2.41
CA PRO A 697 -2.78 34.26 3.02
C PRO A 697 -4.13 34.97 3.05
N GLU A 698 -5.04 34.58 2.15
CA GLU A 698 -6.40 35.11 1.99
C GLU A 698 -7.44 34.38 2.87
N GLN A 699 -7.06 33.25 3.48
CA GLN A 699 -7.93 32.42 4.33
C GLN A 699 -7.49 32.55 5.79
N THR A 700 -8.45 32.68 6.69
CA THR A 700 -8.20 32.71 8.15
C THR A 700 -8.47 31.37 8.82
N HIS A 701 -9.06 30.40 8.09
CA HIS A 701 -9.54 29.12 8.63
C HIS A 701 -9.34 27.99 7.63
N SER A 702 -8.99 26.79 8.12
CA SER A 702 -8.90 25.55 7.33
C SER A 702 -9.62 24.41 8.05
N PRO A 703 -10.86 24.08 7.65
CA PRO A 703 -11.64 23.03 8.30
C PRO A 703 -10.92 21.66 8.37
N PRO A 704 -10.18 21.20 7.33
CA PRO A 704 -9.40 19.97 7.40
C PRO A 704 -8.29 20.00 8.45
N LYS A 705 -7.57 21.12 8.57
CA LYS A 705 -6.50 21.31 9.58
C LYS A 705 -7.08 21.25 10.99
N VAL A 706 -8.18 21.96 11.22
CA VAL A 706 -8.90 21.98 12.49
C VAL A 706 -9.37 20.57 12.86
N LYS A 707 -9.99 19.85 11.92
CA LYS A 707 -10.44 18.46 12.14
C LYS A 707 -9.30 17.55 12.57
N PHE A 708 -8.12 17.69 11.97
CA PHE A 708 -6.91 16.95 12.32
C PHE A 708 -6.42 17.31 13.73
N LEU A 709 -6.24 18.59 14.04
CA LEU A 709 -5.76 19.03 15.35
C LEU A 709 -6.72 18.69 16.49
N LEU A 710 -8.04 18.73 16.25
CA LEU A 710 -9.04 18.26 17.21
C LEU A 710 -8.94 16.73 17.44
N LYS A 711 -8.55 15.96 16.42
CA LYS A 711 -8.26 14.53 16.59
C LYS A 711 -7.01 14.32 17.45
N VAL A 712 -5.95 15.08 17.22
CA VAL A 712 -4.73 15.06 18.07
C VAL A 712 -5.07 15.41 19.52
N LEU A 713 -5.86 16.46 19.75
CA LEU A 713 -6.30 16.83 21.10
C LEU A 713 -7.03 15.67 21.80
N ARG A 714 -7.91 14.95 21.08
CA ARG A 714 -8.66 13.81 21.64
C ARG A 714 -7.81 12.56 21.86
N GLN A 715 -7.02 12.17 20.86
CA GLN A 715 -6.33 10.88 20.86
C GLN A 715 -4.94 10.91 21.49
N ALA A 716 -4.29 12.07 21.52
CA ALA A 716 -2.99 12.25 22.16
C ALA A 716 -3.13 12.92 23.54
N PHE A 717 -3.66 14.15 23.59
CA PHE A 717 -3.68 14.91 24.85
C PHE A 717 -4.68 14.34 25.86
N PHE A 718 -5.99 14.25 25.55
CA PHE A 718 -6.97 13.77 26.53
C PHE A 718 -6.73 12.30 26.93
N ALA A 719 -6.40 11.45 25.95
CA ALA A 719 -6.04 10.07 26.24
C ALA A 719 -4.78 9.98 27.11
N GLY A 720 -3.72 10.71 26.75
CA GLY A 720 -2.47 10.75 27.51
C GLY A 720 -2.66 11.29 28.93
N TYR A 721 -3.37 12.40 29.08
CA TYR A 721 -3.58 13.04 30.38
C TYR A 721 -4.41 12.18 31.32
N LYS A 722 -5.45 11.50 30.79
CA LYS A 722 -6.25 10.54 31.55
C LYS A 722 -5.41 9.36 32.08
N HIS A 723 -4.43 8.91 31.31
CA HIS A 723 -3.58 7.76 31.66
C HIS A 723 -2.26 8.14 32.33
N ALA A 724 -1.92 9.43 32.41
CA ALA A 724 -0.75 9.91 33.14
C ALA A 724 -0.82 9.49 34.62
N GLY A 725 -2.03 9.34 35.18
CA GLY A 725 -2.25 8.85 36.53
C GLY A 725 -1.53 9.71 37.57
N GLU A 726 -0.72 9.09 38.42
CA GLU A 726 0.10 9.75 39.45
C GLU A 726 1.43 10.32 38.92
N ASN A 727 1.73 10.19 37.62
CA ASN A 727 3.01 10.63 37.05
C ASN A 727 2.99 12.13 36.73
N ILE A 728 3.33 12.93 37.74
CA ILE A 728 3.36 14.41 37.73
C ILE A 728 4.15 14.95 36.52
N ARG A 729 5.33 14.38 36.23
CA ARG A 729 6.22 14.88 35.16
C ARG A 729 5.68 14.62 33.75
N VAL A 730 4.89 13.56 33.58
CA VAL A 730 4.23 13.25 32.31
C VAL A 730 3.02 14.16 32.11
N ALA A 731 2.24 14.41 33.16
CA ALA A 731 1.16 15.40 33.14
C ALA A 731 1.70 16.81 32.82
N GLU A 732 2.82 17.20 33.42
CA GLU A 732 3.54 18.45 33.12
C GLU A 732 3.92 18.52 31.64
N THR A 733 4.54 17.47 31.12
CA THR A 733 4.96 17.39 29.71
C THR A 733 3.77 17.51 28.75
N LEU A 734 2.64 16.87 29.06
CA LEU A 734 1.43 16.97 28.24
C LEU A 734 0.85 18.38 28.23
N LEU A 735 0.85 19.08 29.37
CA LEU A 735 0.39 20.48 29.46
C LEU A 735 1.32 21.44 28.71
N ILE A 736 2.63 21.23 28.76
CA ILE A 736 3.60 21.99 27.96
C ILE A 736 3.28 21.84 26.48
N ASN A 737 2.98 20.63 26.02
CA ASN A 737 2.64 20.36 24.62
C ASN A 737 1.20 20.75 24.23
N LEU A 738 0.30 20.95 25.20
CA LEU A 738 -1.04 21.48 24.96
C LEU A 738 -0.99 22.94 24.47
N VAL A 739 -0.08 23.77 25.00
CA VAL A 739 0.03 25.19 24.64
C VAL A 739 0.19 25.42 23.12
N PRO A 740 1.21 24.86 22.43
CA PRO A 740 1.34 25.03 20.99
C PRO A 740 0.19 24.40 20.19
N LEU A 741 -0.44 23.34 20.72
CA LEU A 741 -1.63 22.73 20.10
C LEU A 741 -2.86 23.66 20.16
N LEU A 742 -3.09 24.32 21.30
CA LEU A 742 -4.14 25.33 21.44
C LEU A 742 -3.90 26.52 20.52
N ARG A 743 -2.66 26.97 20.42
CA ARG A 743 -2.27 28.04 19.49
C ARG A 743 -2.54 27.68 18.04
N ALA A 744 -2.26 26.43 17.66
CA ALA A 744 -2.52 25.93 16.31
C ALA A 744 -4.02 25.76 16.02
N LEU A 745 -4.84 25.45 17.04
CA LEU A 745 -6.30 25.37 16.94
C LEU A 745 -6.97 26.74 16.92
N GLY A 746 -6.42 27.73 17.61
CA GLY A 746 -7.02 29.05 17.76
C GLY A 746 -8.43 28.98 18.34
N ILE A 747 -9.36 29.72 17.73
CA ILE A 747 -10.76 29.82 18.17
C ILE A 747 -11.49 28.48 18.18
N ASP A 748 -11.08 27.49 17.37
CA ASP A 748 -11.74 26.19 17.30
C ASP A 748 -11.55 25.34 18.58
N SER A 749 -10.66 25.76 19.47
CA SER A 749 -10.53 25.19 20.83
C SER A 749 -11.83 25.30 21.65
N VAL A 750 -12.73 26.23 21.33
CA VAL A 750 -14.02 26.43 22.03
C VAL A 750 -14.87 25.16 22.10
N ILE A 751 -14.72 24.26 21.12
CA ILE A 751 -15.45 22.98 21.03
C ILE A 751 -15.21 22.10 22.27
N HIS A 752 -14.03 22.21 22.88
CA HIS A 752 -13.60 21.37 24.00
C HIS A 752 -13.43 22.15 25.31
N LEU A 753 -13.97 23.37 25.44
CA LEU A 753 -13.91 24.12 26.71
C LEU A 753 -14.52 23.35 27.88
N LYS A 754 -15.63 22.65 27.65
CA LYS A 754 -16.28 21.81 28.66
C LYS A 754 -15.38 20.69 29.23
N ASP A 755 -14.35 20.30 28.48
CA ASP A 755 -13.42 19.23 28.84
C ASP A 755 -12.08 19.82 29.35
N LEU A 756 -11.56 20.87 28.69
CA LEU A 756 -10.28 21.51 29.02
C LEU A 756 -10.35 22.36 30.29
N VAL A 757 -11.43 23.12 30.50
CA VAL A 757 -11.55 23.99 31.66
C VAL A 757 -11.57 23.20 32.97
N PRO A 758 -12.36 22.11 33.12
CA PRO A 758 -12.30 21.30 34.33
C PRO A 758 -10.91 20.72 34.59
N ILE A 759 -10.22 20.20 33.56
CA ILE A 759 -8.86 19.66 33.72
C ILE A 759 -7.90 20.69 34.30
N LEU A 760 -7.90 21.92 33.75
CA LEU A 760 -7.00 22.98 34.21
C LEU A 760 -7.43 23.57 35.56
N SER A 761 -8.74 23.75 35.77
CA SER A 761 -9.30 24.27 37.01
C SER A 761 -9.04 23.32 38.18
N ASP A 762 -9.33 22.03 38.02
CA ASP A 762 -9.16 21.02 39.07
C ASP A 762 -7.68 20.76 39.35
N LEU A 763 -6.80 20.87 38.35
CA LEU A 763 -5.35 20.82 38.55
C LEU A 763 -4.86 21.97 39.44
N LEU A 764 -5.26 23.21 39.12
CA LEU A 764 -4.88 24.38 39.93
C LEU A 764 -5.56 24.35 41.31
N ASP A 765 -6.74 23.71 41.39
CA ASP A 765 -7.45 23.46 42.63
C ASP A 765 -7.04 22.13 43.33
N ASP A 766 -5.89 21.53 43.00
CA ASP A 766 -5.38 20.36 43.73
C ASP A 766 -4.78 20.75 45.11
N PRO A 767 -5.22 20.15 46.24
CA PRO A 767 -4.64 20.36 47.56
C PRO A 767 -3.12 20.15 47.65
N PHE A 768 -2.57 19.25 46.84
CA PHE A 768 -1.15 18.93 46.79
C PHE A 768 -0.41 19.62 45.64
N GLY A 769 -1.10 20.47 44.87
CA GLY A 769 -0.53 21.17 43.72
C GLY A 769 0.76 21.96 44.00
N PRO A 770 0.85 22.73 45.11
CA PRO A 770 2.08 23.45 45.47
C PRO A 770 3.32 22.55 45.58
N ALA A 771 3.19 21.28 45.98
CA ALA A 771 4.32 20.35 46.03
C ALA A 771 4.93 20.05 44.63
N SER A 772 4.33 20.55 43.54
CA SER A 772 4.82 20.43 42.17
C SER A 772 4.73 21.76 41.40
N PRO A 773 5.62 22.74 41.69
CA PRO A 773 5.57 24.08 41.09
C PRO A 773 5.67 24.11 39.55
N ALA A 774 6.43 23.18 38.98
CA ALA A 774 6.59 23.04 37.53
C ALA A 774 5.28 22.64 36.84
N LEU A 775 4.55 21.69 37.42
CA LEU A 775 3.23 21.25 36.92
C LEU A 775 2.21 22.40 37.00
N MET A 776 2.17 23.13 38.13
CA MET A 776 1.30 24.30 38.30
C MET A 776 1.64 25.39 37.26
N THR A 777 2.92 25.63 37.02
CA THR A 777 3.39 26.58 36.00
C THR A 777 2.92 26.17 34.59
N ALA A 778 2.98 24.87 34.25
CA ALA A 778 2.48 24.36 32.98
C ALA A 778 0.95 24.52 32.86
N GLY A 779 0.20 24.24 33.93
CA GLY A 779 -1.25 24.45 34.01
C GLY A 779 -1.66 25.91 33.83
N LEU A 780 -0.94 26.84 34.46
CA LEU A 780 -1.17 28.29 34.31
C LEU A 780 -0.88 28.76 32.88
N LYS A 781 0.20 28.30 32.26
CA LYS A 781 0.51 28.61 30.84
C LYS A 781 -0.56 28.09 29.89
N ALA A 782 -1.02 26.86 30.10
CA ALA A 782 -2.11 26.28 29.31
C ALA A 782 -3.43 27.05 29.50
N SER A 783 -3.72 27.48 30.73
CA SER A 783 -4.90 28.30 31.05
C SER A 783 -4.83 29.66 30.36
N ALA A 784 -3.67 30.34 30.42
CA ALA A 784 -3.45 31.61 29.74
C ALA A 784 -3.70 31.50 28.23
N GLU A 785 -3.09 30.49 27.59
CA GLU A 785 -3.25 30.27 26.15
C GLU A 785 -4.71 29.94 25.81
N LEU A 786 -5.39 29.11 26.59
CA LEU A 786 -6.80 28.77 26.37
C LEU A 786 -7.71 30.01 26.45
N ILE A 787 -7.49 30.87 27.44
CA ILE A 787 -8.24 32.13 27.59
C ILE A 787 -8.00 33.04 26.38
N GLN A 788 -6.75 33.14 25.93
CA GLN A 788 -6.38 33.93 24.75
C GLN A 788 -7.06 33.43 23.48
N VAL A 789 -6.98 32.12 23.19
CA VAL A 789 -7.50 31.57 21.93
C VAL A 789 -9.03 31.41 21.91
N ALA A 790 -9.67 31.20 23.06
CA ALA A 790 -11.11 30.99 23.19
C ALA A 790 -11.86 32.18 23.84
N ARG A 791 -11.28 33.39 23.73
CA ARG A 791 -11.78 34.63 24.35
C ARG A 791 -13.30 34.83 24.26
N PRO A 792 -13.97 34.66 23.10
CA PRO A 792 -15.41 34.94 22.96
C PRO A 792 -16.35 34.02 23.77
N ARG A 793 -15.84 32.87 24.26
CA ARG A 793 -16.66 31.87 24.99
C ARG A 793 -16.18 31.63 26.41
N ILE A 794 -15.07 32.24 26.82
CA ILE A 794 -14.46 31.98 28.14
C ILE A 794 -15.35 32.48 29.29
N GLY A 795 -16.20 33.49 29.04
CA GLY A 795 -17.12 34.06 30.03
C GLY A 795 -18.08 33.05 30.67
N TYR A 796 -18.52 32.02 29.93
CA TYR A 796 -19.38 30.95 30.46
C TYR A 796 -18.66 30.08 31.52
N TYR A 797 -17.33 30.07 31.49
CA TYR A 797 -16.48 29.22 32.30
C TYR A 797 -15.71 29.99 33.38
N ARG A 798 -15.90 31.31 33.47
CA ARG A 798 -15.17 32.21 34.38
C ARG A 798 -15.20 31.75 35.84
N GLY A 799 -16.32 31.19 36.32
CA GLY A 799 -16.45 30.70 37.69
C GLY A 799 -15.56 29.49 37.97
N SER A 800 -15.48 28.53 37.04
CA SER A 800 -14.58 27.38 37.15
C SER A 800 -13.11 27.82 37.06
N ILE A 801 -12.78 28.74 36.16
CA ILE A 801 -11.41 29.25 36.06
C ILE A 801 -11.02 29.98 37.35
N LEU A 802 -11.90 30.86 37.86
CA LEU A 802 -11.69 31.54 39.14
C LEU A 802 -11.47 30.56 40.28
N LYS A 803 -12.29 29.50 40.39
CA LYS A 803 -12.12 28.44 41.41
C LYS A 803 -10.67 27.93 41.45
N GLY A 804 -10.11 27.58 40.29
CA GLY A 804 -8.73 27.10 40.18
C GLY A 804 -7.70 28.16 40.58
N LEU A 805 -7.84 29.39 40.09
CA LEU A 805 -6.91 30.49 40.41
C LEU A 805 -6.93 30.86 41.89
N THR A 806 -8.11 30.99 42.49
CA THR A 806 -8.26 31.30 43.91
C THR A 806 -7.81 30.14 44.79
N GLY A 807 -8.10 28.89 44.39
CA GLY A 807 -7.67 27.69 45.10
C GLY A 807 -6.15 27.61 45.20
N LEU A 808 -5.43 27.76 44.08
CA LEU A 808 -3.97 27.77 44.09
C LEU A 808 -3.41 28.95 44.90
N TRP A 809 -3.98 30.14 44.75
CA TRP A 809 -3.52 31.34 45.46
C TRP A 809 -3.55 31.17 46.98
N LEU A 810 -4.67 30.65 47.52
CA LEU A 810 -4.83 30.45 48.96
C LEU A 810 -3.87 29.39 49.51
N ARG A 811 -3.64 28.31 48.76
CA ARG A 811 -2.71 27.24 49.19
C ARG A 811 -1.25 27.68 49.18
N LEU A 812 -0.86 28.60 48.29
CA LEU A 812 0.47 29.21 48.31
C LEU A 812 0.71 30.07 49.57
N ASP A 813 -0.33 30.51 50.28
CA ASP A 813 -0.18 31.16 51.59
C ASP A 813 -0.09 30.16 52.76
N GLU A 814 -0.54 28.91 52.54
CA GLU A 814 -0.62 27.87 53.58
C GLU A 814 0.59 26.93 53.56
N ASP A 815 1.21 26.73 52.40
CA ASP A 815 2.38 25.87 52.24
C ASP A 815 3.69 26.58 52.67
N LYS A 816 4.31 26.07 53.74
CA LYS A 816 5.59 26.56 54.28
C LYS A 816 6.81 25.82 53.70
N GLY A 817 6.59 24.85 52.81
CA GLY A 817 7.63 23.99 52.24
C GLY A 817 8.23 24.49 50.92
N LEU A 818 7.60 25.47 50.26
CA LEU A 818 8.01 26.00 48.96
C LEU A 818 9.10 27.07 49.10
N GLU A 819 10.04 27.14 48.14
CA GLU A 819 10.97 28.26 48.07
C GLU A 819 10.23 29.58 47.78
N GLN A 820 10.66 30.67 48.43
CA GLN A 820 10.02 31.98 48.26
C GLN A 820 10.06 32.46 46.79
N SER A 821 11.15 32.18 46.08
CA SER A 821 11.34 32.49 44.66
C SER A 821 10.30 31.80 43.75
N GLU A 822 10.00 30.53 44.01
CA GLU A 822 9.01 29.75 43.27
C GLU A 822 7.58 30.22 43.57
N THR A 823 7.31 30.50 44.85
CA THR A 823 6.03 31.09 45.29
C THR A 823 5.77 32.42 44.61
N ASP A 824 6.77 33.30 44.56
CA ASP A 824 6.64 34.61 43.93
C ASP A 824 6.42 34.48 42.41
N SER A 825 7.12 33.56 41.74
CA SER A 825 6.91 33.30 40.31
C SER A 825 5.51 32.76 39.99
N LEU A 826 4.98 31.85 40.82
CA LEU A 826 3.62 31.34 40.65
C LEU A 826 2.57 32.44 40.87
N ARG A 827 2.77 33.32 41.85
CA ARG A 827 1.88 34.47 42.11
C ARG A 827 1.86 35.46 40.95
N GLU A 828 3.01 35.77 40.36
CA GLU A 828 3.11 36.61 39.18
C GLU A 828 2.30 36.01 38.03
N ARG A 829 2.50 34.71 37.73
CA ARG A 829 1.74 34.02 36.69
C ARG A 829 0.24 33.95 36.97
N LEU A 830 -0.16 33.71 38.22
CA LEU A 830 -1.57 33.71 38.61
C LEU A 830 -2.23 35.06 38.31
N ARG A 831 -1.54 36.16 38.57
CA ARG A 831 -2.01 37.51 38.22
C ARG A 831 -2.09 37.70 36.72
N ASP A 832 -1.12 37.22 35.94
CA ASP A 832 -1.17 37.30 34.48
C ASP A 832 -2.38 36.55 33.91
N VAL A 833 -2.65 35.34 34.40
CA VAL A 833 -3.81 34.54 33.97
C VAL A 833 -5.11 35.21 34.40
N PHE A 834 -5.17 35.74 35.62
CA PHE A 834 -6.33 36.49 36.08
C PHE A 834 -6.55 37.76 35.24
N ALA A 835 -5.51 38.52 34.91
CA ALA A 835 -5.61 39.71 34.08
C ALA A 835 -6.12 39.36 32.67
N ALA A 836 -5.65 38.26 32.09
CA ALA A 836 -6.17 37.76 30.81
C ALA A 836 -7.67 37.37 30.90
N LEU A 837 -8.09 36.75 32.00
CA LEU A 837 -9.49 36.42 32.25
C LEU A 837 -10.34 37.68 32.46
N ASP A 838 -9.86 38.63 33.25
CA ASP A 838 -10.53 39.89 33.56
C ASP A 838 -10.73 40.73 32.29
N ASP A 839 -9.71 40.83 31.44
CA ASP A 839 -9.80 41.47 30.13
C ASP A 839 -10.80 40.75 29.21
N ALA A 840 -10.74 39.41 29.11
CA ALA A 840 -11.66 38.63 28.29
C ALA A 840 -13.12 38.82 28.74
N VAL A 841 -13.40 38.77 30.04
CA VAL A 841 -14.75 38.93 30.60
C VAL A 841 -15.27 40.36 30.47
N LYS A 842 -14.42 41.38 30.70
CA LYS A 842 -14.81 42.80 30.57
C LYS A 842 -15.08 43.21 29.13
N SER A 843 -14.39 42.59 28.16
CA SER A 843 -14.58 42.88 26.75
C SER A 843 -15.96 42.46 26.22
N GLU A 844 -16.67 41.58 26.93
CA GLU A 844 -17.99 41.07 26.58
C GLU A 844 -19.08 41.64 27.51
N ASN A 845 -19.99 42.43 26.94
CA ASN A 845 -21.02 43.16 27.70
C ASN A 845 -21.97 42.26 28.51
N GLU A 846 -22.13 40.99 28.11
CA GLU A 846 -23.01 40.02 28.75
C GLU A 846 -22.54 39.67 30.18
N TRP A 847 -21.21 39.60 30.40
CA TRP A 847 -20.63 39.07 31.65
C TRP A 847 -20.13 40.15 32.60
N ASN A 848 -19.82 41.34 32.07
CA ASN A 848 -19.26 42.44 32.86
C ASN A 848 -20.19 42.93 33.99
N LYS A 849 -21.51 42.78 33.84
CA LYS A 849 -22.50 43.28 34.82
C LYS A 849 -22.38 42.63 36.19
N ASP A 850 -22.11 41.33 36.25
CA ASP A 850 -22.00 40.57 37.50
C ASP A 850 -20.55 40.33 37.94
N TRP A 851 -19.59 40.55 37.04
CA TRP A 851 -18.16 40.27 37.27
C TRP A 851 -17.55 41.01 38.46
N ALA A 852 -17.88 42.29 38.63
CA ALA A 852 -17.41 43.07 39.79
C ALA A 852 -18.00 42.56 41.12
N LYS A 853 -19.25 42.10 41.10
CA LYS A 853 -19.95 41.57 42.27
C LYS A 853 -19.41 40.19 42.66
N GLU A 854 -19.15 39.32 41.68
CA GLU A 854 -18.53 38.00 41.88
C GLU A 854 -17.16 38.12 42.57
N ARG A 855 -16.29 39.01 42.09
CA ARG A 855 -14.97 39.25 42.70
C ARG A 855 -15.07 39.80 44.12
N LYS A 856 -15.95 40.77 44.34
CA LYS A 856 -16.17 41.35 45.68
C LYS A 856 -16.64 40.28 46.67
N SER A 857 -17.57 39.42 46.27
CA SER A 857 -18.05 38.31 47.10
C SER A 857 -16.94 37.34 47.51
N LEU A 858 -15.93 37.12 46.67
CA LEU A 858 -14.79 36.27 46.98
C LEU A 858 -13.81 36.95 47.95
N THR A 859 -13.50 38.24 47.73
CA THR A 859 -12.65 39.01 48.66
C THR A 859 -13.31 39.18 50.03
N ASP A 860 -14.63 39.38 50.08
CA ASP A 860 -15.38 39.46 51.34
C ASP A 860 -15.36 38.11 52.10
N ALA A 861 -15.20 36.99 51.40
CA ALA A 861 -15.08 35.66 51.99
C ALA A 861 -13.64 35.33 52.48
N ASP A 862 -12.60 35.80 51.77
CA ASP A 862 -11.20 35.67 52.17
C ASP A 862 -10.37 36.89 51.69
N GLU A 863 -9.90 37.70 52.65
CA GLU A 863 -9.16 38.94 52.38
C GLU A 863 -7.84 38.69 51.62
N ARG A 864 -7.25 37.49 51.72
CA ARG A 864 -6.01 37.12 51.03
C ARG A 864 -6.14 37.22 49.51
N LEU A 865 -7.35 37.04 48.97
CA LEU A 865 -7.65 37.13 47.54
C LEU A 865 -7.59 38.56 46.99
N SER A 866 -7.63 39.58 47.84
CA SER A 866 -7.50 40.98 47.43
C SER A 866 -6.22 41.23 46.62
N LYS A 867 -5.12 40.55 46.97
CA LYS A 867 -3.81 40.65 46.31
C LYS A 867 -3.74 39.93 44.96
N LEU A 868 -4.63 38.97 44.70
CA LEU A 868 -4.77 38.31 43.39
C LEU A 868 -5.55 39.22 42.43
N PHE A 869 -6.61 39.85 42.93
CA PHE A 869 -7.47 40.73 42.13
C PHE A 869 -6.96 42.16 42.00
N ALA A 870 -5.89 42.51 42.74
CA ALA A 870 -5.17 43.75 42.59
C ALA A 870 -4.43 43.75 41.24
N SER A 871 -5.05 44.38 40.24
CA SER A 871 -4.44 44.77 38.97
C SER A 871 -3.58 46.01 39.14
#